data_AF-Q56807-F1
#
_entry.id   AF-Q56807-F1
#
_cell.length_a   1.000
_cell.length_b   1.000
_cell.length_c   1.000
_cell.angle_alpha   90.00
_cell.angle_beta   90.00
_cell.angle_gamma   90.00
#
_symmetry.space_group_name_H-M   'P 1'
#
loop_
_entity.id
_entity.type
_entity.pdbx_description
1 polymer ?
#
loop_
_entity_poly.entity_id
_entity_poly.type
_entity_poly.pdbx_seq_one_letter_code
_entity_poly.pdbx_strand_id
1 'polypeptide(L)'
;MDPIRSRTPSPARELLPGPQPDGVQPTADRGVSPPAGGPLDGLPARRTMSRTRLPSPPAPSPAFSAGSFSDLLRQFDPSLFNTSLFDSLPPFGAHHTEAATGEWDEVQSGLRAADAPPPTMRVAVTAARPPRAKPAPRRRAAQPSDASPAAQVDLRTLGYSQQQQEKIKPKVRSTVAQHHEALVGHGFTHAHIVALSQHPAALGTVAVKYQDMIAALPEATHEAIVGVGKQWSGARALEALLTVAGELRGPPLQLDTGQLLKIAKRGGVTAVEAVHAWRNALTGAPLNLTPEQVVAIASHDGGKQALETVQRLLPVLCQAHGLTPEQVVAIASNIGGKQALETVQALLPVLCQAHGLTPEQVVAIASNGGGKQALETVQRLLPVLCQAHGLTPEQVVAIASHDGGKQALETVQRLLPVLCQAHGLTPEQVVAIASHDGGKQALETVQRLLPVLCQAHGLTPEQVVAIASNIGGKQALETVQRLLPVLCQAHGLPPEQVVAIASHDGGKQALETVQRLLPVLCQAHGLTLDQVVAIASNIGGKQALETVQRLLPVLCQAHGLTPQQVVAIASNSGGKQALETVQRLLPVLCQAHGLTPEQVVAIASHDGGKQALETVQRLLPVLCQAHGLTPEQVVAIASHDGGKQALETVQRLLPVLCQAHGLTPEQVVAIASHDGGKQALETVQRLLPVLCQAHGLTPAQVVAIASNNGGKQALETVQRLLPVLCQAHGLTPEQVVAIASNGGGRPALESIVAQLSRPDPALAALTNDHLVALACLGGRPALDAVKKGLPHAPALIKRTNRRIPERTSHRVADHAQVVRVLGFFQCHSHPAQAFDDAMTQFGMSRHGLVQLFRRVGVTELEARSGTLPPASQRWDRILQASGMKRAKPSPTSTQTPDQASLHAFADSLERDLDAPSPMHEGDQTRASSRKRSRSDRAVTGPSAQQSFEVRVPEQRDALHLPLSWRVKRPRTSIGGGLPDPGTPTAADLAASSTVMREQDEDPFAGAADDFPAFNEEELAWLMELLPQ
;
A
#
# COMPACT_ATOMS: atom_id res chain seq x y z
N MET A 1 35.16 29.71 -29.06
CA MET A 1 36.04 30.80 -28.64
C MET A 1 36.42 30.56 -27.20
N ASP A 2 37.65 30.07 -26.99
CA ASP A 2 38.43 30.20 -25.75
C ASP A 2 39.09 31.62 -25.75
N PRO A 3 39.81 32.14 -24.71
CA PRO A 3 40.67 31.36 -23.79
C PRO A 3 40.97 31.94 -22.37
N ILE A 4 42.00 31.35 -21.70
CA ILE A 4 42.83 31.87 -20.56
C ILE A 4 42.15 31.79 -19.17
N ARG A 5 42.54 30.90 -18.22
CA ARG A 5 43.79 30.76 -17.40
C ARG A 5 44.00 31.95 -16.42
N SER A 6 44.40 31.79 -15.16
CA SER A 6 44.76 30.64 -14.29
C SER A 6 44.59 31.08 -12.78
N ARG A 7 45.21 30.61 -11.68
CA ARG A 7 46.42 29.80 -11.41
C ARG A 7 46.41 29.23 -9.97
N THR A 8 47.14 28.12 -9.75
CA THR A 8 47.45 27.48 -8.45
C THR A 8 48.61 28.20 -7.71
N PRO A 9 48.84 27.98 -6.38
CA PRO A 9 49.48 26.74 -5.90
C PRO A 9 48.97 26.16 -4.55
N SER A 10 49.21 24.87 -4.34
CA SER A 10 49.27 24.22 -3.02
C SER A 10 50.67 24.36 -2.40
N PRO A 11 50.89 23.86 -1.18
CA PRO A 11 51.64 22.59 -1.12
C PRO A 11 51.17 21.57 -0.06
N ALA A 12 51.60 20.33 -0.28
CA ALA A 12 51.92 19.25 0.67
C ALA A 12 50.99 18.89 1.85
N ARG A 13 50.70 17.58 1.96
CA ARG A 13 50.39 16.89 3.22
C ARG A 13 51.61 16.89 4.15
N GLU A 14 51.39 16.59 5.43
CA GLU A 14 52.13 15.48 6.04
C GLU A 14 51.25 14.65 6.99
N LEU A 15 51.64 13.40 7.20
CA LEU A 15 50.99 12.40 8.05
C LEU A 15 52.11 11.79 8.90
N LEU A 16 51.96 11.76 10.23
CA LEU A 16 52.98 11.23 11.14
C LEU A 16 52.77 9.71 11.39
N PRO A 17 53.82 8.88 11.25
CA PRO A 17 53.84 7.57 11.87
C PRO A 17 55.18 7.20 12.54
N GLY A 18 55.16 7.03 13.86
CA GLY A 18 56.04 6.10 14.59
C GLY A 18 57.45 6.56 15.00
N PRO A 19 58.01 5.97 16.07
CA PRO A 19 59.44 5.98 16.37
C PRO A 19 60.18 4.82 15.67
N GLN A 20 61.45 5.06 15.34
CA GLN A 20 62.43 4.11 14.77
C GLN A 20 63.45 3.70 15.90
N PRO A 21 64.71 3.22 15.69
CA PRO A 21 65.50 2.94 14.47
C PRO A 21 65.21 1.51 13.92
N ASP A 22 65.81 0.99 12.84
CA ASP A 22 66.91 1.45 11.96
C ASP A 22 66.60 0.99 10.50
N GLY A 23 67.50 0.91 9.50
CA GLY A 23 68.87 1.40 9.37
C GLY A 23 69.46 1.15 7.97
N VAL A 24 70.10 2.17 7.39
CA VAL A 24 70.95 2.15 6.18
C VAL A 24 70.29 1.76 4.83
N GLN A 25 70.39 2.70 3.88
CA GLN A 25 69.97 2.67 2.45
C GLN A 25 71.20 2.32 1.54
N PRO A 26 71.22 2.46 0.17
CA PRO A 26 70.19 2.89 -0.81
C PRO A 26 70.15 2.06 -2.14
N THR A 27 69.44 2.62 -3.14
CA THR A 27 69.51 2.36 -4.62
C THR A 27 68.79 1.12 -5.17
N ALA A 28 68.28 1.05 -6.42
CA ALA A 28 67.83 1.98 -7.48
C ALA A 28 67.44 1.09 -8.71
N ASP A 29 66.66 1.43 -9.75
CA ASP A 29 65.56 2.38 -10.03
C ASP A 29 64.72 1.75 -11.20
N ARG A 30 63.69 2.43 -11.71
CA ARG A 30 62.76 2.12 -12.82
C ARG A 30 63.24 1.22 -13.98
N GLY A 31 62.30 0.41 -14.50
CA GLY A 31 62.28 -0.15 -15.86
C GLY A 31 60.84 -0.48 -16.31
N VAL A 32 60.53 -0.40 -17.62
CA VAL A 32 59.15 -0.51 -18.15
C VAL A 32 59.07 -1.33 -19.44
N SER A 33 58.35 -2.48 -19.40
CA SER A 33 57.68 -3.17 -20.53
C SER A 33 58.53 -3.76 -21.69
N PRO A 34 57.98 -4.59 -22.62
CA PRO A 34 56.77 -5.44 -22.55
C PRO A 34 57.06 -6.98 -22.79
N PRO A 35 56.69 -7.72 -23.88
CA PRO A 35 56.12 -9.07 -23.71
C PRO A 35 56.68 -10.23 -24.61
N ALA A 36 56.27 -11.48 -24.33
CA ALA A 36 55.81 -12.52 -25.30
C ALA A 36 56.09 -14.00 -24.88
N GLY A 37 55.24 -14.92 -25.33
CA GLY A 37 55.67 -16.25 -25.82
C GLY A 37 55.44 -17.52 -24.98
N GLY A 38 54.72 -18.51 -25.54
CA GLY A 38 55.01 -19.94 -25.36
C GLY A 38 54.04 -20.80 -24.50
N PRO A 39 53.71 -22.04 -24.93
CA PRO A 39 52.91 -23.03 -24.17
C PRO A 39 53.71 -24.30 -23.77
N LEU A 40 53.10 -25.23 -22.98
CA LEU A 40 53.08 -26.70 -23.20
C LEU A 40 52.32 -27.48 -22.08
N ASP A 41 52.11 -28.79 -22.30
CA ASP A 41 51.29 -29.74 -21.52
C ASP A 41 51.89 -30.29 -20.21
N GLY A 42 51.04 -30.93 -19.37
CA GLY A 42 51.47 -31.83 -18.28
C GLY A 42 50.35 -32.51 -17.46
N LEU A 43 50.21 -33.84 -17.56
CA LEU A 43 49.35 -34.71 -16.71
C LEU A 43 50.20 -35.59 -15.77
N PRO A 44 49.61 -36.14 -14.69
CA PRO A 44 49.56 -37.62 -14.56
C PRO A 44 48.29 -38.19 -13.88
N ALA A 45 48.15 -39.53 -13.77
CA ALA A 45 46.94 -40.21 -13.25
C ALA A 45 47.14 -41.67 -12.74
N ARG A 46 46.06 -42.26 -12.17
CA ARG A 46 45.70 -43.71 -11.94
C ARG A 46 46.18 -44.52 -10.70
N ARG A 47 45.26 -45.38 -10.18
CA ARG A 47 45.40 -46.84 -9.89
C ARG A 47 44.01 -47.53 -9.69
N THR A 48 43.90 -48.88 -9.71
CA THR A 48 42.64 -49.68 -9.96
C THR A 48 42.64 -51.17 -9.48
N MET A 49 41.48 -51.87 -9.53
CA MET A 49 41.14 -53.34 -9.32
C MET A 49 40.56 -53.71 -7.91
N SER A 50 39.87 -54.86 -7.61
CA SER A 50 39.64 -56.20 -8.26
C SER A 50 38.23 -56.84 -7.96
N ARG A 51 38.00 -58.18 -8.08
CA ARG A 51 36.65 -58.86 -8.19
C ARG A 51 36.54 -60.38 -7.82
N THR A 52 35.46 -60.86 -7.15
CA THR A 52 35.01 -62.29 -6.88
C THR A 52 33.57 -62.34 -6.25
N ARG A 53 32.84 -63.45 -5.95
CA ARG A 53 32.36 -64.69 -6.67
C ARG A 53 31.08 -65.29 -5.95
N LEU A 54 30.60 -66.54 -6.21
CA LEU A 54 29.23 -67.06 -5.83
C LEU A 54 29.12 -68.63 -5.76
N PRO A 55 28.22 -69.25 -4.94
CA PRO A 55 27.58 -70.58 -5.20
C PRO A 55 26.07 -70.75 -4.77
N SER A 56 25.48 -71.96 -4.84
CA SER A 56 24.01 -72.25 -5.02
C SER A 56 23.28 -73.10 -3.93
N PRO A 57 21.91 -73.30 -3.96
CA PRO A 57 21.06 -73.80 -2.84
C PRO A 57 20.22 -75.09 -3.09
N PRO A 58 19.38 -75.56 -2.11
CA PRO A 58 18.28 -76.54 -2.37
C PRO A 58 16.92 -76.38 -1.60
N ALA A 59 15.81 -76.68 -2.29
CA ALA A 59 14.50 -77.29 -1.89
C ALA A 59 13.47 -76.63 -0.90
N PRO A 60 12.13 -76.95 -0.98
CA PRO A 60 11.04 -76.09 -0.44
C PRO A 60 9.80 -76.73 0.28
N SER A 61 8.85 -75.86 0.71
CA SER A 61 7.40 -76.09 0.96
C SER A 61 6.93 -76.80 2.25
N PRO A 62 5.67 -76.63 2.75
CA PRO A 62 4.46 -76.08 2.08
C PRO A 62 3.86 -74.74 2.61
N ALA A 63 2.59 -74.69 3.03
CA ALA A 63 1.63 -73.65 2.61
C ALA A 63 0.32 -73.49 3.47
N PHE A 64 -0.62 -72.64 3.00
CA PHE A 64 -1.96 -72.23 3.53
C PHE A 64 -1.94 -71.25 4.75
N SER A 65 -2.95 -70.38 5.01
CA SER A 65 -4.24 -70.04 4.35
C SER A 65 -4.62 -68.54 4.54
N ALA A 66 -5.81 -68.09 4.12
CA ALA A 66 -6.26 -66.67 4.14
C ALA A 66 -7.55 -66.39 4.97
N GLY A 67 -7.82 -65.12 5.35
CA GLY A 67 -9.15 -64.72 5.86
C GLY A 67 -9.36 -63.30 6.48
N SER A 68 -10.32 -62.56 5.90
CA SER A 68 -11.39 -61.75 6.55
C SER A 68 -11.16 -60.42 7.34
N PHE A 69 -11.78 -59.35 6.81
CA PHE A 69 -12.54 -58.22 7.43
C PHE A 69 -12.16 -57.49 8.75
N SER A 70 -12.03 -56.16 8.60
CA SER A 70 -12.66 -55.04 9.34
C SER A 70 -12.78 -54.95 10.88
N ASP A 71 -12.24 -53.82 11.37
CA ASP A 71 -12.82 -52.85 12.32
C ASP A 71 -13.23 -53.26 13.75
N LEU A 72 -12.51 -52.66 14.72
CA LEU A 72 -13.16 -51.95 15.84
C LEU A 72 -12.26 -50.81 16.37
N LEU A 73 -12.87 -49.86 17.10
CA LEU A 73 -12.32 -48.52 17.39
C LEU A 73 -11.79 -48.33 18.82
N ARG A 74 -10.85 -47.37 18.96
CA ARG A 74 -10.36 -46.75 20.23
C ARG A 74 -9.54 -47.69 21.14
N GLN A 75 -8.56 -47.24 21.92
CA GLN A 75 -8.30 -45.88 22.44
C GLN A 75 -6.87 -45.38 22.16
N PHE A 76 -6.68 -44.06 22.32
CA PHE A 76 -5.39 -43.38 22.38
C PHE A 76 -5.13 -43.01 23.85
N ASP A 77 -3.93 -43.28 24.38
CA ASP A 77 -3.50 -42.79 25.71
C ASP A 77 -2.05 -42.28 25.62
N PRO A 78 -1.79 -40.96 25.70
CA PRO A 78 -0.49 -40.37 25.37
C PRO A 78 0.42 -40.22 26.61
N SER A 79 1.08 -41.30 27.03
CA SER A 79 2.18 -41.24 28.00
C SER A 79 3.28 -42.26 27.69
N LEU A 80 4.44 -42.14 28.37
CA LEU A 80 5.65 -42.95 28.21
C LEU A 80 6.45 -42.79 26.90
N PHE A 81 7.03 -41.59 26.70
CA PHE A 81 8.34 -41.52 26.06
C PHE A 81 9.44 -41.86 27.09
N ASN A 82 10.15 -42.99 26.93
CA ASN A 82 11.56 -43.06 27.33
C ASN A 82 12.36 -44.22 26.70
N THR A 83 13.65 -43.95 26.48
CA THR A 83 14.77 -44.92 26.30
C THR A 83 14.60 -46.14 25.39
N SER A 84 15.08 -45.98 24.14
CA SER A 84 16.07 -46.84 23.44
C SER A 84 16.05 -48.38 23.56
N LEU A 85 16.10 -49.08 22.42
CA LEU A 85 16.97 -50.28 22.19
C LEU A 85 17.04 -50.70 20.70
N PHE A 86 18.20 -51.25 20.31
CA PHE A 86 18.58 -51.97 19.08
C PHE A 86 18.30 -51.44 17.65
N ASP A 87 19.38 -50.88 17.10
CA ASP A 87 19.94 -51.16 15.78
C ASP A 87 19.88 -52.65 15.34
N SER A 88 19.36 -52.95 14.13
CA SER A 88 19.75 -54.08 13.24
C SER A 88 18.98 -54.09 11.90
N LEU A 89 19.72 -54.29 10.80
CA LEU A 89 19.27 -54.54 9.40
C LEU A 89 18.87 -56.03 9.20
N PRO A 90 18.12 -56.48 8.14
CA PRO A 90 18.30 -56.09 6.73
C PRO A 90 17.04 -55.98 5.81
N PRO A 91 17.19 -55.49 4.56
CA PRO A 91 16.12 -55.49 3.54
C PRO A 91 15.99 -56.84 2.81
N PHE A 92 14.83 -57.10 2.21
CA PHE A 92 14.61 -58.24 1.30
C PHE A 92 13.95 -57.82 -0.02
N GLY A 93 14.34 -58.50 -1.11
CA GLY A 93 13.89 -58.25 -2.48
C GLY A 93 12.62 -58.99 -2.87
N ALA A 94 12.11 -58.69 -4.07
CA ALA A 94 10.84 -59.19 -4.58
C ALA A 94 10.90 -60.63 -5.13
N HIS A 95 9.72 -61.26 -5.23
CA HIS A 95 9.48 -62.39 -6.13
C HIS A 95 8.56 -61.96 -7.27
N HIS A 96 9.03 -62.15 -8.51
CA HIS A 96 8.22 -62.10 -9.72
C HIS A 96 8.25 -63.47 -10.41
N THR A 97 7.08 -63.90 -10.89
CA THR A 97 6.88 -64.85 -12.00
C THR A 97 5.62 -64.35 -12.72
N GLU A 98 5.69 -63.84 -13.96
CA GLU A 98 5.93 -64.58 -15.22
C GLU A 98 4.66 -65.37 -15.63
N ALA A 99 4.02 -65.18 -16.79
CA ALA A 99 4.33 -64.40 -18.00
C ALA A 99 3.05 -63.65 -18.52
N ALA A 100 2.99 -62.92 -19.65
CA ALA A 100 3.93 -62.75 -20.76
C ALA A 100 3.79 -61.40 -21.49
N THR A 101 4.92 -60.93 -22.05
CA THR A 101 5.09 -60.13 -23.29
C THR A 101 4.15 -58.95 -23.61
N GLY A 102 4.71 -57.74 -23.61
CA GLY A 102 4.11 -56.51 -24.14
C GLY A 102 5.09 -55.35 -24.03
N GLU A 103 6.19 -55.41 -24.79
CA GLU A 103 7.36 -54.55 -24.60
C GLU A 103 7.14 -53.08 -24.96
N TRP A 104 7.68 -52.21 -24.10
CA TRP A 104 8.13 -50.85 -24.42
C TRP A 104 9.55 -50.99 -25.03
N ASP A 105 10.15 -50.01 -25.71
CA ASP A 105 10.31 -48.61 -25.32
C ASP A 105 10.94 -47.83 -26.49
N GLU A 106 11.01 -46.49 -26.41
CA GLU A 106 12.19 -45.70 -26.83
C GLU A 106 11.96 -44.18 -26.70
N VAL A 107 12.63 -43.55 -25.72
CA VAL A 107 13.12 -42.17 -25.80
C VAL A 107 14.42 -42.05 -24.99
N GLN A 108 15.59 -41.90 -25.63
CA GLN A 108 16.70 -41.08 -25.09
C GLN A 108 17.64 -40.49 -26.17
N SER A 109 18.01 -39.24 -25.93
CA SER A 109 18.76 -38.27 -26.72
C SER A 109 20.24 -38.59 -27.02
N GLY A 110 20.83 -37.98 -28.07
CA GLY A 110 22.29 -37.85 -28.19
C GLY A 110 22.84 -37.10 -29.43
N LEU A 111 23.84 -36.22 -29.23
CA LEU A 111 24.77 -35.69 -30.26
C LEU A 111 26.06 -36.57 -30.23
N ARG A 112 26.98 -36.63 -31.21
CA ARG A 112 27.64 -35.58 -32.03
C ARG A 112 28.42 -36.23 -33.23
N ALA A 113 29.01 -35.41 -34.11
CA ALA A 113 29.89 -35.74 -35.29
C ALA A 113 31.22 -36.47 -34.91
N ALA A 114 32.10 -36.97 -35.81
CA ALA A 114 32.41 -36.65 -37.24
C ALA A 114 32.75 -37.92 -38.09
N ASP A 115 33.22 -37.95 -39.35
CA ASP A 115 34.11 -37.02 -40.11
C ASP A 115 33.90 -37.01 -41.66
N ALA A 116 34.73 -36.24 -42.39
CA ALA A 116 34.58 -35.71 -43.78
C ALA A 116 35.01 -36.69 -44.94
N PRO A 117 35.02 -36.35 -46.27
CA PRO A 117 34.97 -35.03 -46.95
C PRO A 117 34.02 -34.85 -48.17
N PRO A 118 33.95 -33.64 -48.81
CA PRO A 118 32.91 -33.27 -49.81
C PRO A 118 33.48 -32.87 -51.22
N PRO A 119 33.00 -31.85 -51.98
CA PRO A 119 32.05 -32.04 -53.10
C PRO A 119 32.51 -31.47 -54.46
N THR A 120 31.77 -31.72 -55.55
CA THR A 120 31.99 -31.09 -56.87
C THR A 120 30.73 -30.56 -57.55
N MET A 121 30.84 -29.36 -58.16
CA MET A 121 29.77 -28.69 -58.92
C MET A 121 29.57 -29.25 -60.33
N ARG A 122 28.34 -29.17 -60.86
CA ARG A 122 28.02 -28.78 -62.26
C ARG A 122 26.74 -27.93 -62.20
N VAL A 123 26.69 -26.64 -62.57
CA VAL A 123 27.14 -25.93 -63.80
C VAL A 123 26.27 -26.29 -65.01
N ALA A 124 25.76 -25.26 -65.69
CA ALA A 124 24.69 -25.36 -66.69
C ALA A 124 25.19 -25.20 -68.15
N VAL A 125 24.49 -25.87 -69.07
CA VAL A 125 24.58 -25.76 -70.54
C VAL A 125 23.13 -25.99 -71.02
N THR A 126 22.30 -24.96 -71.27
CA THR A 126 22.19 -24.06 -72.45
C THR A 126 21.61 -24.72 -73.73
N ALA A 127 21.01 -23.89 -74.60
CA ALA A 127 20.18 -24.24 -75.78
C ALA A 127 18.76 -24.83 -75.47
N ALA A 128 17.66 -24.41 -76.11
CA ALA A 128 17.45 -23.25 -76.99
C ALA A 128 15.99 -22.71 -76.97
N ARG A 129 15.83 -21.47 -77.44
CA ARG A 129 14.60 -20.77 -77.90
C ARG A 129 14.93 -20.22 -79.32
N PRO A 130 14.00 -19.74 -80.18
CA PRO A 130 12.67 -19.13 -79.92
C PRO A 130 11.63 -19.60 -80.99
N PRO A 131 10.65 -18.81 -81.54
CA PRO A 131 9.88 -17.65 -81.06
C PRO A 131 8.33 -17.76 -81.18
N ARG A 132 7.62 -16.76 -80.61
CA ARG A 132 6.31 -16.16 -81.00
C ARG A 132 5.19 -16.99 -81.69
N ALA A 133 3.99 -16.95 -81.10
CA ALA A 133 2.79 -16.25 -81.67
C ALA A 133 1.66 -16.07 -80.62
N LYS A 134 0.72 -15.13 -80.89
CA LYS A 134 -0.64 -15.06 -80.29
C LYS A 134 -1.65 -15.39 -81.40
N PRO A 135 -2.82 -16.00 -81.13
CA PRO A 135 -4.00 -15.19 -80.76
C PRO A 135 -4.95 -15.86 -79.72
N ALA A 136 -6.07 -15.19 -79.45
CA ALA A 136 -7.27 -15.65 -78.72
C ALA A 136 -8.52 -15.24 -79.57
N PRO A 137 -9.81 -15.45 -79.17
CA PRO A 137 -10.36 -16.08 -77.96
C PRO A 137 -11.58 -17.04 -78.19
N ARG A 138 -12.20 -17.55 -77.10
CA ARG A 138 -13.45 -18.36 -77.03
C ARG A 138 -13.28 -19.82 -77.54
N ARG A 139 -14.07 -20.84 -77.16
CA ARG A 139 -15.39 -20.94 -76.47
C ARG A 139 -15.36 -21.83 -75.18
N ARG A 140 -16.55 -22.13 -74.62
CA ARG A 140 -16.82 -22.86 -73.37
C ARG A 140 -16.60 -24.39 -73.45
N ALA A 141 -16.54 -24.99 -72.26
CA ALA A 141 -17.04 -26.32 -71.86
C ALA A 141 -16.16 -27.57 -72.12
N ALA A 142 -15.42 -27.97 -71.08
CA ALA A 142 -15.63 -29.25 -70.38
C ALA A 142 -15.07 -29.14 -68.94
N GLN A 143 -15.67 -29.83 -67.96
CA GLN A 143 -15.03 -30.13 -66.67
C GLN A 143 -14.50 -31.57 -66.71
N PRO A 144 -13.26 -31.82 -66.25
CA PRO A 144 -12.91 -33.09 -65.64
C PRO A 144 -13.30 -33.03 -64.16
N SER A 145 -14.43 -33.64 -63.81
CA SER A 145 -14.85 -33.78 -62.41
C SER A 145 -14.25 -35.04 -61.80
N ASP A 146 -13.12 -34.92 -61.10
CA ASP A 146 -12.64 -35.97 -60.17
C ASP A 146 -11.82 -35.37 -59.02
N ALA A 147 -12.54 -34.74 -58.09
CA ALA A 147 -12.06 -34.37 -56.77
C ALA A 147 -13.26 -34.21 -55.82
N SER A 148 -13.53 -35.21 -54.98
CA SER A 148 -14.72 -35.25 -54.12
C SER A 148 -14.82 -34.03 -53.19
N PRO A 149 -15.84 -33.17 -53.33
CA PRO A 149 -15.97 -31.99 -52.49
C PRO A 149 -16.52 -32.37 -51.12
N ALA A 150 -15.63 -32.49 -50.12
CA ALA A 150 -16.06 -32.52 -48.72
C ALA A 150 -16.84 -31.23 -48.41
N ALA A 151 -18.14 -31.35 -48.18
CA ALA A 151 -19.06 -30.23 -48.13
C ALA A 151 -18.64 -29.20 -47.07
N GLN A 152 -18.31 -27.99 -47.51
CA GLN A 152 -18.05 -26.87 -46.59
C GLN A 152 -19.38 -26.39 -46.03
N VAL A 153 -19.77 -26.93 -44.88
CA VAL A 153 -20.96 -26.51 -44.14
C VAL A 153 -20.85 -25.01 -43.82
N ASP A 154 -21.69 -24.19 -44.46
CA ASP A 154 -21.84 -22.78 -44.13
C ASP A 154 -22.74 -22.66 -42.90
N LEU A 155 -22.17 -22.19 -41.79
CA LEU A 155 -22.88 -22.05 -40.53
C LEU A 155 -23.77 -20.79 -40.48
N ARG A 156 -23.90 -20.03 -41.59
CA ARG A 156 -24.83 -18.88 -41.68
C ARG A 156 -26.28 -19.31 -41.52
N THR A 157 -26.62 -20.51 -42.01
CA THR A 157 -27.96 -21.12 -41.85
C THR A 157 -28.30 -21.38 -40.38
N LEU A 158 -27.29 -21.54 -39.52
CA LEU A 158 -27.39 -21.74 -38.08
C LEU A 158 -27.11 -20.44 -37.29
N GLY A 159 -27.20 -19.27 -37.95
CA GLY A 159 -27.06 -17.95 -37.32
C GLY A 159 -25.63 -17.49 -37.00
N TYR A 160 -24.59 -18.26 -37.35
CA TYR A 160 -23.21 -17.87 -37.03
C TYR A 160 -22.72 -16.72 -37.94
N SER A 161 -22.35 -15.60 -37.32
CA SER A 161 -21.72 -14.47 -38.02
C SER A 161 -20.39 -14.87 -38.69
N GLN A 162 -19.98 -14.12 -39.71
CA GLN A 162 -18.72 -14.37 -40.42
C GLN A 162 -17.51 -14.42 -39.46
N GLN A 163 -17.44 -13.50 -38.49
CA GLN A 163 -16.32 -13.45 -37.52
C GLN A 163 -16.30 -14.65 -36.57
N GLN A 164 -17.45 -15.27 -36.28
CA GLN A 164 -17.51 -16.53 -35.53
C GLN A 164 -17.04 -17.71 -36.41
N GLN A 165 -17.44 -17.76 -37.67
CA GLN A 165 -17.03 -18.82 -38.60
C GLN A 165 -15.55 -18.78 -38.96
N GLU A 166 -14.94 -17.61 -38.99
CA GLU A 166 -13.48 -17.44 -39.16
C GLU A 166 -12.68 -17.98 -37.96
N LYS A 167 -13.31 -18.07 -36.77
CA LYS A 167 -12.72 -18.72 -35.58
C LYS A 167 -12.93 -20.26 -35.57
N ILE A 168 -13.91 -20.79 -36.30
CA ILE A 168 -14.19 -22.23 -36.39
C ILE A 168 -13.40 -22.84 -37.57
N LYS A 169 -12.43 -23.72 -37.24
CA LYS A 169 -11.64 -24.49 -38.22
C LYS A 169 -12.56 -25.20 -39.23
N PRO A 170 -12.35 -25.11 -40.57
CA PRO A 170 -13.28 -25.66 -41.57
C PRO A 170 -13.67 -27.13 -41.36
N LYS A 171 -12.71 -28.00 -41.00
CA LYS A 171 -12.94 -29.43 -40.71
C LYS A 171 -13.83 -29.71 -39.49
N VAL A 172 -14.14 -28.70 -38.66
CA VAL A 172 -14.93 -28.81 -37.42
C VAL A 172 -16.37 -28.30 -37.63
N ARG A 173 -16.67 -27.64 -38.76
CA ARG A 173 -17.98 -27.04 -39.01
C ARG A 173 -19.12 -28.07 -39.11
N SER A 174 -18.83 -29.28 -39.61
CA SER A 174 -19.76 -30.41 -39.58
C SER A 174 -20.10 -30.82 -38.13
N THR A 175 -19.10 -30.99 -37.27
CA THR A 175 -19.30 -31.30 -35.83
C THR A 175 -20.04 -30.19 -35.08
N VAL A 176 -19.78 -28.93 -35.40
CA VAL A 176 -20.54 -27.79 -34.86
C VAL A 176 -22.00 -27.83 -35.28
N ALA A 177 -22.29 -28.10 -36.57
CA ALA A 177 -23.66 -28.22 -37.04
C ALA A 177 -24.39 -29.43 -36.42
N GLN A 178 -23.73 -30.59 -36.37
CA GLN A 178 -24.26 -31.83 -35.78
C GLN A 178 -24.70 -31.68 -34.32
N HIS A 179 -24.01 -30.86 -33.53
CA HIS A 179 -24.31 -30.64 -32.11
C HIS A 179 -25.00 -29.30 -31.82
N HIS A 180 -25.29 -28.49 -32.84
CA HIS A 180 -25.79 -27.12 -32.65
C HIS A 180 -27.13 -27.07 -31.92
N GLU A 181 -28.13 -27.82 -32.40
CA GLU A 181 -29.49 -27.78 -31.87
C GLU A 181 -29.54 -28.27 -30.42
N ALA A 182 -28.80 -29.34 -30.09
CA ALA A 182 -28.68 -29.83 -28.72
C ALA A 182 -28.01 -28.80 -27.79
N LEU A 183 -26.89 -28.18 -28.21
CA LEU A 183 -26.20 -27.18 -27.40
C LEU A 183 -27.05 -25.91 -27.20
N VAL A 184 -27.75 -25.43 -28.22
CA VAL A 184 -28.68 -24.29 -28.08
C VAL A 184 -29.89 -24.66 -27.21
N GLY A 185 -30.42 -25.88 -27.34
CA GLY A 185 -31.51 -26.40 -26.49
C GLY A 185 -31.13 -26.48 -25.01
N HIS A 186 -29.86 -26.79 -24.71
CA HIS A 186 -29.29 -26.73 -23.35
C HIS A 186 -28.94 -25.29 -22.89
N GLY A 187 -29.17 -24.26 -23.72
CA GLY A 187 -28.94 -22.85 -23.41
C GLY A 187 -27.55 -22.30 -23.74
N PHE A 188 -26.68 -23.05 -24.43
CA PHE A 188 -25.36 -22.54 -24.84
C PHE A 188 -25.47 -21.54 -25.99
N THR A 189 -24.78 -20.41 -25.86
CA THR A 189 -24.71 -19.36 -26.89
C THR A 189 -23.82 -19.76 -28.07
N HIS A 190 -23.98 -19.12 -29.23
CA HIS A 190 -23.03 -19.26 -30.35
C HIS A 190 -21.58 -18.93 -29.95
N ALA A 191 -21.36 -18.07 -28.94
CA ALA A 191 -20.02 -17.79 -28.41
C ALA A 191 -19.44 -18.99 -27.63
N HIS A 192 -20.26 -19.66 -26.82
CA HIS A 192 -19.91 -20.90 -26.13
C HIS A 192 -19.56 -22.02 -27.10
N ILE A 193 -20.37 -22.20 -28.15
CA ILE A 193 -20.15 -23.26 -29.16
C ILE A 193 -18.88 -22.98 -29.98
N VAL A 194 -18.60 -21.70 -30.31
CA VAL A 194 -17.30 -21.29 -30.92
C VAL A 194 -16.12 -21.60 -29.99
N ALA A 195 -16.24 -21.38 -28.68
CA ALA A 195 -15.19 -21.70 -27.72
C ALA A 195 -14.94 -23.21 -27.59
N LEU A 196 -15.99 -24.03 -27.50
CA LEU A 196 -15.90 -25.49 -27.47
C LEU A 196 -15.32 -26.06 -28.79
N SER A 197 -15.58 -25.43 -29.94
CA SER A 197 -15.08 -25.88 -31.25
C SER A 197 -13.55 -25.90 -31.40
N GLN A 198 -12.81 -25.33 -30.44
CA GLN A 198 -11.36 -25.42 -30.38
C GLN A 198 -10.88 -26.87 -30.19
N HIS A 199 -11.66 -27.68 -29.44
CA HIS A 199 -11.42 -29.09 -29.15
C HIS A 199 -12.70 -29.92 -29.45
N PRO A 200 -12.87 -30.43 -30.70
CA PRO A 200 -14.15 -30.92 -31.20
C PRO A 200 -14.86 -31.99 -30.37
N ALA A 201 -14.11 -32.85 -29.65
CA ALA A 201 -14.68 -33.85 -28.75
C ALA A 201 -15.58 -33.22 -27.67
N ALA A 202 -15.23 -32.03 -27.17
CA ALA A 202 -16.01 -31.36 -26.13
C ALA A 202 -17.39 -30.90 -26.61
N LEU A 203 -17.57 -30.65 -27.92
CA LEU A 203 -18.91 -30.38 -28.48
C LEU A 203 -19.83 -31.59 -28.28
N GLY A 204 -19.37 -32.79 -28.62
CA GLY A 204 -20.13 -34.02 -28.48
C GLY A 204 -20.36 -34.40 -27.01
N THR A 205 -19.31 -34.38 -26.19
CA THR A 205 -19.40 -34.69 -24.76
C THR A 205 -20.38 -33.76 -24.03
N VAL A 206 -20.32 -32.45 -24.26
CA VAL A 206 -21.27 -31.50 -23.64
C VAL A 206 -22.67 -31.65 -24.23
N ALA A 207 -22.83 -31.79 -25.54
CA ALA A 207 -24.16 -31.92 -26.15
C ALA A 207 -24.95 -33.15 -25.67
N VAL A 208 -24.25 -34.28 -25.49
CA VAL A 208 -24.86 -35.56 -25.07
C VAL A 208 -25.04 -35.63 -23.55
N LYS A 209 -24.00 -35.31 -22.77
CA LYS A 209 -23.98 -35.55 -21.31
C LYS A 209 -24.34 -34.33 -20.46
N TYR A 210 -24.94 -33.28 -21.03
CA TYR A 210 -25.24 -32.03 -20.29
C TYR A 210 -26.11 -32.27 -19.05
N GLN A 211 -27.14 -33.12 -19.15
CA GLN A 211 -28.03 -33.41 -18.01
C GLN A 211 -27.28 -34.14 -16.89
N ASP A 212 -26.41 -35.10 -17.25
CA ASP A 212 -25.50 -35.76 -16.31
C ASP A 212 -24.55 -34.75 -15.66
N MET A 213 -24.05 -33.77 -16.42
CA MET A 213 -23.16 -32.71 -15.91
C MET A 213 -23.87 -31.82 -14.89
N ILE A 214 -25.12 -31.40 -15.14
CA ILE A 214 -25.86 -30.57 -14.18
C ILE A 214 -26.26 -31.37 -12.93
N ALA A 215 -26.58 -32.66 -13.06
CA ALA A 215 -26.84 -33.54 -11.92
C ALA A 215 -25.59 -33.81 -11.07
N ALA A 216 -24.44 -34.09 -11.70
CA ALA A 216 -23.17 -34.35 -11.02
C ALA A 216 -22.44 -33.06 -10.59
N LEU A 217 -22.79 -31.91 -11.14
CA LEU A 217 -22.22 -30.59 -10.86
C LEU A 217 -23.34 -29.54 -10.64
N PRO A 218 -24.12 -29.64 -9.53
CA PRO A 218 -25.07 -28.60 -9.15
C PRO A 218 -24.39 -27.23 -9.10
N GLU A 219 -25.11 -26.20 -9.56
CA GLU A 219 -24.65 -24.81 -9.70
C GLU A 219 -23.56 -24.58 -10.78
N ALA A 220 -23.21 -25.59 -11.59
CA ALA A 220 -22.30 -25.40 -12.72
C ALA A 220 -22.90 -24.49 -13.81
N THR A 221 -22.27 -23.34 -14.06
CA THR A 221 -22.66 -22.43 -15.15
C THR A 221 -22.13 -22.88 -16.50
N HIS A 222 -22.82 -22.50 -17.59
CA HIS A 222 -22.37 -22.75 -18.97
C HIS A 222 -20.94 -22.26 -19.22
N GLU A 223 -20.55 -21.10 -18.69
CA GLU A 223 -19.19 -20.56 -18.78
C GLU A 223 -18.14 -21.39 -18.02
N ALA A 224 -18.52 -22.05 -16.91
CA ALA A 224 -17.62 -22.94 -16.18
C ALA A 224 -17.42 -24.25 -16.95
N ILE A 225 -18.49 -24.85 -17.48
CA ILE A 225 -18.45 -26.06 -18.31
C ILE A 225 -17.65 -25.81 -19.61
N VAL A 226 -17.93 -24.71 -20.32
CA VAL A 226 -17.15 -24.26 -21.49
C VAL A 226 -15.71 -23.94 -21.10
N GLY A 227 -15.49 -23.44 -19.88
CA GLY A 227 -14.18 -23.17 -19.31
C GLY A 227 -13.28 -24.41 -19.20
N VAL A 228 -13.86 -25.57 -18.91
CA VAL A 228 -13.18 -26.89 -18.95
C VAL A 228 -13.15 -27.44 -20.38
N GLY A 229 -14.29 -27.46 -21.07
CA GLY A 229 -14.43 -28.09 -22.39
C GLY A 229 -13.52 -27.50 -23.48
N LYS A 230 -13.14 -26.21 -23.36
CA LYS A 230 -12.20 -25.55 -24.28
C LYS A 230 -10.71 -25.87 -24.04
N GLN A 231 -10.37 -26.73 -23.08
CA GLN A 231 -9.00 -27.19 -22.86
C GLN A 231 -8.65 -28.39 -23.74
N TRP A 232 -7.36 -28.67 -23.96
CA TRP A 232 -6.90 -29.78 -24.81
C TRP A 232 -7.49 -31.15 -24.42
N SER A 233 -7.57 -31.43 -23.11
CA SER A 233 -8.20 -32.63 -22.54
C SER A 233 -9.61 -32.39 -21.99
N GLY A 234 -10.24 -31.25 -22.33
CA GLY A 234 -11.46 -30.74 -21.69
C GLY A 234 -12.65 -31.72 -21.69
N ALA A 235 -12.87 -32.42 -22.81
CA ALA A 235 -13.88 -33.48 -22.91
C ALA A 235 -13.66 -34.58 -21.85
N ARG A 236 -12.44 -35.14 -21.79
CA ARG A 236 -12.07 -36.18 -20.83
C ARG A 236 -12.08 -35.68 -19.38
N ALA A 237 -11.75 -34.41 -19.15
CA ALA A 237 -11.79 -33.80 -17.82
C ALA A 237 -13.24 -33.65 -17.31
N LEU A 238 -14.18 -33.28 -18.18
CA LEU A 238 -15.62 -33.30 -17.87
C LEU A 238 -16.12 -34.74 -17.61
N GLU A 239 -15.69 -35.72 -18.40
CA GLU A 239 -16.09 -37.12 -18.19
C GLU A 239 -15.53 -37.71 -16.90
N ALA A 240 -14.29 -37.42 -16.53
CA ALA A 240 -13.75 -37.81 -15.24
C ALA A 240 -14.52 -37.16 -14.09
N LEU A 241 -14.90 -35.89 -14.19
CA LEU A 241 -15.78 -35.26 -13.19
C LEU A 241 -17.13 -35.97 -13.05
N LEU A 242 -17.76 -36.42 -14.15
CA LEU A 242 -18.99 -37.22 -14.07
C LEU A 242 -18.78 -38.52 -13.27
N THR A 243 -17.60 -39.14 -13.38
CA THR A 243 -17.27 -40.36 -12.64
C THR A 243 -16.95 -40.10 -11.15
N VAL A 244 -16.18 -39.05 -10.81
CA VAL A 244 -15.61 -38.90 -9.46
C VAL A 244 -16.18 -37.75 -8.61
N ALA A 245 -16.99 -36.85 -9.16
CA ALA A 245 -17.47 -35.67 -8.42
C ALA A 245 -18.41 -36.01 -7.24
N GLY A 246 -19.05 -37.18 -7.24
CA GLY A 246 -19.81 -37.68 -6.10
C GLY A 246 -18.90 -38.00 -4.90
N GLU A 247 -17.83 -38.77 -5.13
CA GLU A 247 -16.85 -39.10 -4.10
C GLU A 247 -16.03 -37.89 -3.62
N LEU A 248 -15.66 -36.98 -4.53
CA LEU A 248 -14.89 -35.79 -4.17
C LEU A 248 -15.68 -34.75 -3.34
N ARG A 249 -17.01 -34.78 -3.39
CA ARG A 249 -17.89 -34.06 -2.43
C ARG A 249 -18.04 -34.78 -1.10
N GLY A 250 -17.67 -36.04 -1.02
CA GLY A 250 -17.60 -36.78 0.23
C GLY A 250 -16.35 -36.43 1.05
N PRO A 251 -16.25 -36.93 2.29
CA PRO A 251 -15.03 -36.88 3.05
C PRO A 251 -13.90 -37.67 2.34
N PRO A 252 -12.62 -37.27 2.53
CA PRO A 252 -12.18 -36.19 3.40
C PRO A 252 -12.27 -34.78 2.76
N LEU A 253 -12.29 -34.68 1.43
CA LEU A 253 -12.04 -33.42 0.73
C LEU A 253 -13.25 -32.47 0.63
N GLN A 254 -14.48 -32.99 0.46
CA GLN A 254 -15.71 -32.17 0.46
C GLN A 254 -15.72 -31.01 -0.57
N LEU A 255 -15.16 -31.23 -1.76
CA LEU A 255 -14.89 -30.19 -2.76
C LEU A 255 -16.16 -29.62 -3.40
N ASP A 256 -16.30 -28.30 -3.43
CA ASP A 256 -17.42 -27.63 -4.10
C ASP A 256 -17.36 -27.72 -5.64
N THR A 257 -18.49 -27.47 -6.32
CA THR A 257 -18.57 -27.53 -7.79
C THR A 257 -17.59 -26.59 -8.48
N GLY A 258 -17.33 -25.41 -7.91
CA GLY A 258 -16.34 -24.45 -8.41
C GLY A 258 -14.91 -24.94 -8.27
N GLN A 259 -14.55 -25.56 -7.15
CA GLN A 259 -13.25 -26.21 -6.91
C GLN A 259 -13.01 -27.37 -7.89
N LEU A 260 -14.01 -28.25 -8.07
CA LEU A 260 -13.96 -29.36 -9.02
C LEU A 260 -13.74 -28.86 -10.45
N LEU A 261 -14.51 -27.87 -10.88
CA LEU A 261 -14.36 -27.24 -12.19
C LEU A 261 -13.04 -26.47 -12.33
N LYS A 262 -12.49 -25.88 -11.26
CA LYS A 262 -11.17 -25.22 -11.24
C LYS A 262 -10.03 -26.23 -11.49
N ILE A 263 -10.06 -27.38 -10.82
CA ILE A 263 -9.09 -28.46 -11.03
C ILE A 263 -9.19 -28.98 -12.47
N ALA A 264 -10.38 -29.37 -12.93
CA ALA A 264 -10.59 -29.89 -14.29
C ALA A 264 -10.20 -28.89 -15.39
N LYS A 265 -10.37 -27.58 -15.13
CA LYS A 265 -10.05 -26.48 -16.07
C LYS A 265 -8.55 -26.16 -16.16
N ARG A 266 -7.75 -26.44 -15.14
CA ARG A 266 -6.33 -26.03 -15.08
C ARG A 266 -5.34 -27.19 -14.88
N GLY A 267 -5.66 -28.17 -14.05
CA GLY A 267 -4.89 -29.42 -13.93
C GLY A 267 -5.31 -30.51 -14.92
N GLY A 268 -6.48 -30.35 -15.55
CA GLY A 268 -7.01 -31.30 -16.53
C GLY A 268 -7.42 -32.64 -15.92
N VAL A 269 -7.71 -33.60 -16.81
CA VAL A 269 -8.20 -34.94 -16.43
C VAL A 269 -7.28 -35.65 -15.43
N THR A 270 -5.96 -35.59 -15.63
CA THR A 270 -4.99 -36.28 -14.77
C THR A 270 -4.89 -35.70 -13.36
N ALA A 271 -5.23 -34.42 -13.16
CA ALA A 271 -5.29 -33.83 -11.83
C ALA A 271 -6.57 -34.24 -11.09
N VAL A 272 -7.71 -34.32 -11.79
CA VAL A 272 -8.97 -34.84 -11.23
C VAL A 272 -8.80 -36.30 -10.77
N GLU A 273 -8.21 -37.14 -11.64
CA GLU A 273 -7.87 -38.54 -11.33
C GLU A 273 -6.92 -38.64 -10.11
N ALA A 274 -5.87 -37.81 -10.05
CA ALA A 274 -4.90 -37.83 -8.96
C ALA A 274 -5.49 -37.38 -7.62
N VAL A 275 -6.31 -36.32 -7.60
CA VAL A 275 -6.99 -35.85 -6.38
C VAL A 275 -7.97 -36.90 -5.86
N HIS A 276 -8.72 -37.58 -6.73
CA HIS A 276 -9.63 -38.66 -6.35
C HIS A 276 -8.91 -39.89 -5.79
N ALA A 277 -7.82 -40.32 -6.44
CA ALA A 277 -7.04 -41.49 -6.04
C ALA A 277 -6.23 -41.27 -4.76
N TRP A 278 -5.71 -40.06 -4.54
CA TRP A 278 -4.81 -39.77 -3.41
C TRP A 278 -5.47 -39.01 -2.25
N ARG A 279 -6.77 -38.70 -2.31
CA ARG A 279 -7.50 -37.90 -1.31
C ARG A 279 -7.15 -38.22 0.15
N ASN A 280 -7.21 -39.50 0.54
CA ASN A 280 -6.94 -39.95 1.91
C ASN A 280 -5.46 -39.78 2.31
N ALA A 281 -4.54 -39.95 1.36
CA ALA A 281 -3.10 -39.82 1.60
C ALA A 281 -2.64 -38.36 1.64
N LEU A 282 -3.34 -37.47 0.92
CA LEU A 282 -3.08 -36.02 0.93
C LEU A 282 -3.57 -35.35 2.22
N THR A 283 -4.77 -35.70 2.70
CA THR A 283 -5.33 -35.16 3.95
C THR A 283 -4.84 -35.89 5.21
N GLY A 284 -4.22 -37.07 5.06
CA GLY A 284 -3.70 -37.87 6.16
C GLY A 284 -2.23 -37.57 6.51
N ALA A 285 -1.77 -38.11 7.64
CA ALA A 285 -0.37 -38.03 8.02
C ALA A 285 0.52 -38.79 7.01
N PRO A 286 1.74 -38.30 6.69
CA PRO A 286 2.41 -37.14 7.29
C PRO A 286 2.07 -35.78 6.64
N LEU A 287 1.24 -35.75 5.60
CA LEU A 287 1.05 -34.55 4.75
C LEU A 287 0.03 -33.56 5.35
N ASN A 288 -1.08 -34.07 5.90
CA ASN A 288 -2.14 -33.31 6.59
C ASN A 288 -2.66 -32.09 5.80
N LEU A 289 -2.70 -32.15 4.47
CA LEU A 289 -3.08 -31.03 3.62
C LEU A 289 -4.58 -30.72 3.76
N THR A 290 -4.94 -29.44 3.82
CA THR A 290 -6.35 -29.03 3.76
C THR A 290 -6.91 -29.21 2.34
N PRO A 291 -8.24 -29.35 2.17
CA PRO A 291 -8.85 -29.42 0.85
C PRO A 291 -8.49 -28.24 -0.05
N GLU A 292 -8.40 -27.03 0.51
CA GLU A 292 -8.01 -25.82 -0.21
C GLU A 292 -6.56 -25.88 -0.72
N GLN A 293 -5.65 -26.44 0.08
CA GLN A 293 -4.25 -26.67 -0.32
C GLN A 293 -4.15 -27.72 -1.44
N VAL A 294 -4.91 -28.81 -1.34
CA VAL A 294 -5.00 -29.84 -2.41
C VAL A 294 -5.57 -29.23 -3.70
N VAL A 295 -6.64 -28.43 -3.60
CA VAL A 295 -7.22 -27.69 -4.73
C VAL A 295 -6.21 -26.70 -5.31
N ALA A 296 -5.44 -25.98 -4.49
CA ALA A 296 -4.42 -25.05 -4.95
C ALA A 296 -3.36 -25.75 -5.80
N ILE A 297 -2.72 -26.81 -5.27
CA ILE A 297 -1.69 -27.58 -5.97
C ILE A 297 -2.24 -28.23 -7.25
N ALA A 298 -3.46 -28.76 -7.20
CA ALA A 298 -4.08 -29.43 -8.35
C ALA A 298 -4.55 -28.48 -9.47
N SER A 299 -4.70 -27.18 -9.19
CA SER A 299 -5.29 -26.18 -10.12
C SER A 299 -4.29 -25.54 -11.09
N HIS A 300 -3.23 -26.22 -11.49
CA HIS A 300 -2.19 -25.69 -12.41
C HIS A 300 -1.79 -26.75 -13.45
N ASP A 301 -1.22 -26.30 -14.58
CA ASP A 301 -0.66 -27.19 -15.59
C ASP A 301 0.41 -28.10 -14.96
N GLY A 302 0.18 -29.42 -15.01
CA GLY A 302 0.99 -30.41 -14.32
C GLY A 302 0.60 -30.68 -12.86
N GLY A 303 -0.60 -30.27 -12.39
CA GLY A 303 -1.06 -30.43 -11.00
C GLY A 303 -0.91 -31.84 -10.41
N LYS A 304 -1.14 -32.91 -11.20
CA LYS A 304 -0.84 -34.29 -10.80
C LYS A 304 0.62 -34.47 -10.37
N GLN A 305 1.55 -33.96 -11.18
CA GLN A 305 2.99 -34.05 -10.92
C GLN A 305 3.39 -33.19 -9.72
N ALA A 306 2.73 -32.06 -9.48
CA ALA A 306 2.93 -31.27 -8.26
C ALA A 306 2.48 -32.04 -7.00
N LEU A 307 1.27 -32.62 -7.00
CA LEU A 307 0.76 -33.46 -5.90
C LEU A 307 1.69 -34.66 -5.59
N GLU A 308 2.11 -35.39 -6.63
CA GLU A 308 3.04 -36.53 -6.53
C GLU A 308 4.39 -36.11 -5.91
N THR A 309 4.86 -34.91 -6.25
CA THR A 309 6.12 -34.36 -5.73
C THR A 309 5.96 -33.82 -4.30
N VAL A 310 4.82 -33.24 -3.95
CA VAL A 310 4.48 -32.86 -2.56
C VAL A 310 4.43 -34.10 -1.67
N GLN A 311 3.76 -35.18 -2.11
CA GLN A 311 3.70 -36.43 -1.37
C GLN A 311 5.10 -37.02 -1.09
N ARG A 312 6.02 -36.92 -2.07
CA ARG A 312 7.40 -37.40 -1.95
C ARG A 312 8.31 -36.48 -1.13
N LEU A 313 8.17 -35.15 -1.28
CA LEU A 313 9.17 -34.18 -0.81
C LEU A 313 8.74 -33.34 0.39
N LEU A 314 7.44 -33.19 0.70
CA LEU A 314 7.01 -32.38 1.86
C LEU A 314 7.65 -32.86 3.16
N PRO A 315 7.64 -34.17 3.53
CA PRO A 315 8.28 -34.63 4.76
C PRO A 315 9.80 -34.37 4.75
N VAL A 316 10.46 -34.50 3.60
CA VAL A 316 11.91 -34.31 3.44
C VAL A 316 12.30 -32.83 3.54
N LEU A 317 11.51 -31.93 2.95
CA LEU A 317 11.74 -30.49 3.02
C LEU A 317 11.49 -29.96 4.44
N CYS A 318 10.44 -30.43 5.12
CA CYS A 318 10.19 -30.06 6.51
C CYS A 318 11.29 -30.58 7.45
N GLN A 319 11.67 -31.87 7.35
CA GLN A 319 12.60 -32.49 8.29
C GLN A 319 14.07 -32.10 8.05
N ALA A 320 14.52 -32.03 6.80
CA ALA A 320 15.95 -31.80 6.48
C ALA A 320 16.29 -30.33 6.17
N HIS A 321 15.29 -29.48 5.88
CA HIS A 321 15.50 -28.08 5.49
C HIS A 321 14.69 -27.07 6.32
N GLY A 322 13.89 -27.54 7.30
CA GLY A 322 13.13 -26.68 8.22
C GLY A 322 11.97 -25.90 7.60
N LEU A 323 11.57 -26.21 6.35
CA LEU A 323 10.45 -25.53 5.70
C LEU A 323 9.11 -25.90 6.34
N THR A 324 8.15 -24.99 6.34
CA THR A 324 6.79 -25.29 6.80
C THR A 324 5.97 -25.98 5.70
N PRO A 325 4.91 -26.75 6.04
CA PRO A 325 3.99 -27.32 5.04
C PRO A 325 3.41 -26.24 4.11
N GLU A 326 3.10 -25.05 4.63
CA GLU A 326 2.55 -23.92 3.87
C GLU A 326 3.56 -23.38 2.84
N GLN A 327 4.84 -23.31 3.19
CA GLN A 327 5.91 -22.94 2.27
C GLN A 327 6.04 -23.98 1.13
N VAL A 328 5.96 -25.28 1.45
CA VAL A 328 5.97 -26.35 0.45
C VAL A 328 4.73 -26.26 -0.46
N VAL A 329 3.55 -25.99 0.10
CA VAL A 329 2.29 -25.77 -0.66
C VAL A 329 2.39 -24.55 -1.57
N ALA A 330 3.01 -23.44 -1.14
CA ALA A 330 3.19 -22.23 -1.94
C ALA A 330 4.09 -22.50 -3.17
N ILE A 331 5.21 -23.20 -2.98
CA ILE A 331 6.10 -23.62 -4.08
C ILE A 331 5.37 -24.58 -5.04
N ALA A 332 4.53 -25.47 -4.51
CA ALA A 332 3.79 -26.46 -5.29
C ALA A 332 2.60 -25.89 -6.08
N SER A 333 1.96 -24.83 -5.59
CA SER A 333 0.73 -24.22 -6.14
C SER A 333 1.00 -23.28 -7.33
N ASN A 334 1.86 -23.71 -8.24
CA ASN A 334 2.41 -22.90 -9.31
C ASN A 334 2.60 -23.72 -10.60
N ILE A 335 2.66 -23.04 -11.75
CA ILE A 335 2.96 -23.71 -13.03
C ILE A 335 4.38 -24.26 -12.97
N GLY A 336 4.50 -25.59 -13.04
CA GLY A 336 5.76 -26.30 -12.85
C GLY A 336 6.15 -26.55 -11.39
N GLY A 337 5.22 -26.52 -10.43
CA GLY A 337 5.49 -26.70 -8.99
C GLY A 337 6.36 -27.92 -8.63
N LYS A 338 6.22 -29.07 -9.33
CA LYS A 338 7.15 -30.21 -9.24
C LYS A 338 8.61 -29.79 -9.41
N GLN A 339 8.89 -29.07 -10.49
CA GLN A 339 10.23 -28.63 -10.84
C GLN A 339 10.76 -27.59 -9.85
N ALA A 340 9.89 -26.71 -9.32
CA ALA A 340 10.28 -25.79 -8.26
C ALA A 340 10.68 -26.54 -6.97
N LEU A 341 9.87 -27.49 -6.49
CA LEU A 341 10.17 -28.33 -5.32
C LEU A 341 11.48 -29.13 -5.47
N GLU A 342 11.65 -29.82 -6.61
CA GLU A 342 12.88 -30.57 -6.91
C GLU A 342 14.12 -29.66 -6.96
N THR A 343 13.97 -28.40 -7.35
CA THR A 343 15.05 -27.41 -7.39
C THR A 343 15.33 -26.78 -6.03
N VAL A 344 14.30 -26.55 -5.20
CA VAL A 344 14.47 -26.11 -3.80
C VAL A 344 15.23 -27.16 -3.01
N GLN A 345 14.86 -28.44 -3.14
CA GLN A 345 15.59 -29.55 -2.50
C GLN A 345 17.07 -29.59 -2.91
N ALA A 346 17.39 -29.30 -4.17
CA ALA A 346 18.75 -29.34 -4.69
C ALA A 346 19.58 -28.08 -4.35
N LEU A 347 18.97 -26.89 -4.36
CA LEU A 347 19.67 -25.61 -4.32
C LEU A 347 19.56 -24.85 -2.99
N LEU A 348 18.56 -25.13 -2.13
CA LEU A 348 18.42 -24.41 -0.85
C LEU A 348 19.71 -24.48 0.00
N PRO A 349 20.36 -25.65 0.21
CA PRO A 349 21.62 -25.68 0.96
C PRO A 349 22.73 -24.81 0.34
N VAL A 350 22.83 -24.79 -0.99
CA VAL A 350 23.88 -24.05 -1.73
C VAL A 350 23.61 -22.54 -1.74
N LEU A 351 22.35 -22.13 -1.84
CA LEU A 351 21.93 -20.73 -1.79
C LEU A 351 22.11 -20.15 -0.37
N CYS A 352 21.73 -20.91 0.66
CA CYS A 352 21.93 -20.47 2.04
C CYS A 352 23.41 -20.44 2.45
N GLN A 353 24.17 -21.51 2.19
CA GLN A 353 25.56 -21.63 2.69
C GLN A 353 26.56 -20.80 1.87
N ALA A 354 26.45 -20.76 0.54
CA ALA A 354 27.44 -20.10 -0.32
C ALA A 354 27.04 -18.69 -0.79
N HIS A 355 25.76 -18.31 -0.66
CA HIS A 355 25.25 -17.01 -1.10
C HIS A 355 24.55 -16.20 0.01
N GLY A 356 24.48 -16.74 1.24
CA GLY A 356 23.95 -16.04 2.42
C GLY A 356 22.44 -15.81 2.41
N LEU A 357 21.69 -16.45 1.50
CA LEU A 357 20.23 -16.29 1.44
C LEU A 357 19.51 -17.02 2.57
N THR A 358 18.36 -16.52 3.01
CA THR A 358 17.53 -17.22 4.01
C THR A 358 16.60 -18.25 3.34
N PRO A 359 16.10 -19.27 4.07
CA PRO A 359 15.11 -20.20 3.54
C PRO A 359 13.86 -19.48 3.00
N GLU A 360 13.41 -18.41 3.66
CA GLU A 360 12.26 -17.61 3.26
C GLU A 360 12.49 -16.89 1.92
N GLN A 361 13.71 -16.39 1.69
CA GLN A 361 14.09 -15.80 0.40
C GLN A 361 14.11 -16.86 -0.71
N VAL A 362 14.62 -18.06 -0.43
CA VAL A 362 14.59 -19.19 -1.38
C VAL A 362 13.14 -19.61 -1.69
N VAL A 363 12.26 -19.68 -0.67
CA VAL A 363 10.83 -19.96 -0.84
C VAL A 363 10.15 -18.87 -1.67
N ALA A 364 10.44 -17.59 -1.45
CA ALA A 364 9.86 -16.47 -2.21
C ALA A 364 10.23 -16.55 -3.70
N ILE A 365 11.50 -16.82 -4.03
CA ILE A 365 11.95 -17.04 -5.42
C ILE A 365 11.25 -18.26 -6.04
N ALA A 366 11.08 -19.33 -5.26
CA ALA A 366 10.52 -20.60 -5.72
C ALA A 366 9.00 -20.59 -5.92
N SER A 367 8.26 -19.72 -5.21
CA SER A 367 6.79 -19.70 -5.16
C SER A 367 6.12 -18.93 -6.31
N ASN A 368 6.74 -18.95 -7.49
CA ASN A 368 6.30 -18.25 -8.71
C ASN A 368 6.32 -19.18 -9.93
N GLY A 369 5.66 -18.76 -11.02
CA GLY A 369 5.66 -19.43 -12.31
C GLY A 369 7.07 -19.59 -12.87
N GLY A 370 7.54 -20.84 -12.91
CA GLY A 370 8.91 -21.15 -13.32
C GLY A 370 9.97 -20.93 -12.23
N GLY A 371 9.63 -20.96 -10.94
CA GLY A 371 10.56 -20.77 -9.81
C GLY A 371 11.89 -21.55 -9.90
N LYS A 372 11.90 -22.77 -10.47
CA LYS A 372 13.13 -23.50 -10.84
C LYS A 372 14.12 -22.63 -11.63
N GLN A 373 13.63 -22.01 -12.70
CA GLN A 373 14.44 -21.17 -13.59
C GLN A 373 14.93 -19.91 -12.88
N ALA A 374 14.15 -19.35 -11.95
CA ALA A 374 14.57 -18.23 -11.12
C ALA A 374 15.71 -18.65 -10.17
N LEU A 375 15.56 -19.75 -9.42
CA LEU A 375 16.60 -20.30 -8.52
C LEU A 375 17.91 -20.62 -9.23
N GLU A 376 17.87 -21.34 -10.35
CA GLU A 376 19.04 -21.64 -11.20
C GLU A 376 19.74 -20.35 -11.67
N THR A 377 18.97 -19.28 -11.91
CA THR A 377 19.49 -17.99 -12.37
C THR A 377 20.06 -17.15 -11.23
N VAL A 378 19.45 -17.20 -10.04
CA VAL A 378 20.00 -16.58 -8.82
C VAL A 378 21.34 -17.22 -8.46
N GLN A 379 21.43 -18.56 -8.42
CA GLN A 379 22.70 -19.27 -8.18
C GLN A 379 23.80 -18.86 -9.17
N ARG A 380 23.45 -18.66 -10.45
CA ARG A 380 24.39 -18.29 -11.51
C ARG A 380 24.77 -16.80 -11.50
N LEU A 381 23.83 -15.90 -11.19
CA LEU A 381 23.99 -14.46 -11.41
C LEU A 381 24.14 -13.63 -10.14
N LEU A 382 23.74 -14.10 -8.94
CA LEU A 382 23.89 -13.33 -7.70
C LEU A 382 25.35 -12.88 -7.48
N PRO A 383 26.38 -13.74 -7.59
CA PRO A 383 27.77 -13.29 -7.44
C PRO A 383 28.16 -12.19 -8.43
N VAL A 384 27.68 -12.27 -9.69
CA VAL A 384 28.01 -11.33 -10.77
C VAL A 384 27.28 -10.00 -10.61
N LEU A 385 26.02 -10.02 -10.13
CA LEU A 385 25.24 -8.83 -9.86
C LEU A 385 25.78 -8.09 -8.62
N CYS A 386 26.14 -8.81 -7.56
CA CYS A 386 26.76 -8.19 -6.39
C CYS A 386 28.15 -7.62 -6.70
N GLN A 387 29.05 -8.41 -7.30
CA GLN A 387 30.45 -7.99 -7.49
C GLN A 387 30.65 -6.96 -8.60
N ALA A 388 29.94 -7.07 -9.73
CA ALA A 388 30.16 -6.20 -10.89
C ALA A 388 29.13 -5.07 -11.05
N HIS A 389 27.99 -5.12 -10.34
CA HIS A 389 26.92 -4.13 -10.44
C HIS A 389 26.51 -3.52 -9.08
N GLY A 390 27.14 -3.94 -7.98
CA GLY A 390 26.93 -3.37 -6.64
C GLY A 390 25.57 -3.71 -5.99
N LEU A 391 24.80 -4.64 -6.56
CA LEU A 391 23.48 -4.99 -6.03
C LEU A 391 23.59 -5.82 -4.74
N THR A 392 22.65 -5.65 -3.81
CA THR A 392 22.60 -6.49 -2.60
C THR A 392 21.91 -7.84 -2.88
N PRO A 393 22.12 -8.89 -2.05
CA PRO A 393 21.39 -10.14 -2.16
C PRO A 393 19.86 -9.94 -2.10
N GLU A 394 19.38 -9.02 -1.28
CA GLU A 394 17.95 -8.67 -1.14
C GLU A 394 17.39 -8.06 -2.42
N GLN A 395 18.15 -7.20 -3.10
CA GLN A 395 17.76 -6.65 -4.40
C GLN A 395 17.70 -7.76 -5.47
N VAL A 396 18.64 -8.71 -5.46
CA VAL A 396 18.61 -9.87 -6.36
C VAL A 396 17.41 -10.77 -6.06
N VAL A 397 17.07 -11.00 -4.79
CA VAL A 397 15.86 -11.74 -4.36
C VAL A 397 14.60 -11.01 -4.82
N ALA A 398 14.51 -9.69 -4.66
CA ALA A 398 13.36 -8.88 -5.09
C ALA A 398 13.12 -9.01 -6.60
N ILE A 399 14.16 -8.90 -7.43
CA ILE A 399 14.06 -9.09 -8.89
C ILE A 399 13.65 -10.54 -9.25
N ALA A 400 14.07 -11.52 -8.45
CA ALA A 400 13.87 -12.94 -8.72
C ALA A 400 12.50 -13.49 -8.28
N SER A 401 11.82 -12.84 -7.33
CA SER A 401 10.60 -13.35 -6.66
C SER A 401 9.29 -13.02 -7.40
N HIS A 402 9.31 -13.04 -8.73
CA HIS A 402 8.21 -12.68 -9.62
C HIS A 402 8.08 -13.64 -10.80
N ASP A 403 6.93 -13.59 -11.50
CA ASP A 403 6.68 -14.40 -12.68
C ASP A 403 7.69 -14.03 -13.80
N GLY A 404 8.56 -14.99 -14.11
CA GLY A 404 9.67 -14.79 -15.03
C GLY A 404 10.92 -14.12 -14.44
N GLY A 405 11.14 -14.16 -13.11
CA GLY A 405 12.32 -13.55 -12.44
C GLY A 405 13.68 -13.86 -13.08
N LYS A 406 13.89 -15.06 -13.66
CA LYS A 406 15.05 -15.37 -14.52
C LYS A 406 15.28 -14.33 -15.62
N GLN A 407 14.22 -13.99 -16.34
CA GLN A 407 14.26 -13.05 -17.45
C GLN A 407 14.51 -11.62 -16.95
N ALA A 408 14.00 -11.26 -15.76
CA ALA A 408 14.31 -9.98 -15.14
C ALA A 408 15.80 -9.89 -14.77
N LEU A 409 16.36 -10.88 -14.07
CA LEU A 409 17.80 -10.95 -13.71
C LEU A 409 18.73 -10.89 -14.93
N GLU A 410 18.47 -11.70 -15.97
CA GLU A 410 19.23 -11.70 -17.22
C GLU A 410 19.12 -10.34 -17.96
N THR A 411 18.07 -9.57 -17.73
CA THR A 411 17.87 -8.24 -18.32
C THR A 411 18.52 -7.13 -17.48
N VAL A 412 18.48 -7.22 -16.14
CA VAL A 412 19.21 -6.32 -15.23
C VAL A 412 20.70 -6.41 -15.49
N GLN A 413 21.27 -7.62 -15.56
CA GLN A 413 22.69 -7.84 -15.89
C GLN A 413 23.10 -7.19 -17.23
N ARG A 414 22.20 -7.19 -18.21
CA ARG A 414 22.45 -6.64 -19.56
C ARG A 414 22.23 -5.13 -19.64
N LEU A 415 21.24 -4.59 -18.92
CA LEU A 415 20.75 -3.21 -19.12
C LEU A 415 21.11 -2.25 -17.99
N LEU A 416 21.43 -2.70 -16.76
CA LEU A 416 21.79 -1.80 -15.66
C LEU A 416 22.95 -0.87 -16.06
N PRO A 417 24.08 -1.33 -16.64
CA PRO A 417 25.16 -0.42 -17.06
C PRO A 417 24.69 0.62 -18.09
N VAL A 418 23.81 0.25 -19.01
CA VAL A 418 23.32 1.12 -20.10
C VAL A 418 22.29 2.14 -19.59
N LEU A 419 21.43 1.74 -18.65
CA LEU A 419 20.45 2.63 -18.02
C LEU A 419 21.14 3.64 -17.09
N CYS A 420 22.13 3.21 -16.31
CA CYS A 420 22.90 4.12 -15.47
C CYS A 420 23.76 5.09 -16.30
N GLN A 421 24.55 4.59 -17.26
CA GLN A 421 25.53 5.41 -17.98
C GLN A 421 24.90 6.34 -19.04
N ALA A 422 23.87 5.89 -19.76
CA ALA A 422 23.29 6.65 -20.87
C ALA A 422 21.96 7.34 -20.54
N HIS A 423 21.30 6.98 -19.44
CA HIS A 423 19.99 7.52 -19.06
C HIS A 423 19.96 8.10 -17.62
N GLY A 424 21.07 8.07 -16.90
CA GLY A 424 21.21 8.67 -15.58
C GLY A 424 20.49 7.95 -14.43
N LEU A 425 19.91 6.76 -14.68
CA LEU A 425 19.14 6.04 -13.66
C LEU A 425 20.05 5.46 -12.58
N THR A 426 19.58 5.39 -11.33
CA THR A 426 20.33 4.72 -10.25
C THR A 426 20.11 3.20 -10.27
N PRO A 427 21.01 2.39 -9.66
CA PRO A 427 20.80 0.96 -9.50
C PRO A 427 19.47 0.62 -8.81
N GLU A 428 19.07 1.41 -7.81
CA GLU A 428 17.82 1.24 -7.07
C GLU A 428 16.60 1.47 -7.97
N GLN A 429 16.63 2.45 -8.86
CA GLN A 429 15.59 2.68 -9.86
C GLN A 429 15.50 1.52 -10.87
N VAL A 430 16.64 0.96 -11.28
CA VAL A 430 16.69 -0.23 -12.15
C VAL A 430 16.15 -1.47 -11.43
N VAL A 431 16.45 -1.65 -10.14
CA VAL A 431 15.88 -2.72 -9.30
C VAL A 431 14.37 -2.55 -9.13
N ALA A 432 13.87 -1.34 -8.89
CA ALA A 432 12.44 -1.06 -8.76
C ALA A 432 11.67 -1.42 -10.03
N ILE A 433 12.13 -1.00 -11.21
CA ILE A 433 11.53 -1.36 -12.51
C ILE A 433 11.56 -2.89 -12.75
N ALA A 434 12.55 -3.59 -12.20
CA ALA A 434 12.76 -5.01 -12.41
C ALA A 434 12.00 -5.92 -11.43
N SER A 435 11.61 -5.42 -10.26
CA SER A 435 11.00 -6.19 -9.14
C SER A 435 9.47 -6.26 -9.24
N HIS A 436 8.98 -6.60 -10.44
CA HIS A 436 7.56 -6.81 -10.73
C HIS A 436 7.40 -7.86 -11.84
N ASP A 437 6.19 -8.44 -11.96
CA ASP A 437 5.87 -9.36 -13.05
C ASP A 437 6.07 -8.70 -14.41
N GLY A 438 6.94 -9.31 -15.22
CA GLY A 438 7.36 -8.75 -16.50
C GLY A 438 8.42 -7.64 -16.40
N GLY A 439 9.17 -7.51 -15.30
CA GLY A 439 10.23 -6.49 -15.13
C GLY A 439 11.23 -6.40 -16.29
N LYS A 440 11.59 -7.52 -16.94
CA LYS A 440 12.33 -7.53 -18.23
C LYS A 440 11.71 -6.60 -19.28
N GLN A 441 10.40 -6.76 -19.47
CA GLN A 441 9.65 -6.00 -20.46
C GLN A 441 9.54 -4.53 -20.06
N ALA A 442 9.44 -4.21 -18.77
CA ALA A 442 9.51 -2.83 -18.30
C ALA A 442 10.89 -2.21 -18.61
N LEU A 443 12.00 -2.84 -18.21
CA LEU A 443 13.37 -2.39 -18.48
C LEU A 443 13.67 -2.20 -19.98
N GLU A 444 13.36 -3.19 -20.82
CA GLU A 444 13.54 -3.11 -22.28
C GLU A 444 12.73 -1.96 -22.90
N THR A 445 11.64 -1.55 -22.25
CA THR A 445 10.79 -0.47 -22.75
C THR A 445 11.16 0.89 -22.17
N VAL A 446 11.65 0.97 -20.93
CA VAL A 446 12.28 2.18 -20.36
C VAL A 446 13.50 2.57 -21.20
N GLN A 447 14.39 1.61 -21.52
CA GLN A 447 15.54 1.86 -22.40
C GLN A 447 15.12 2.43 -23.78
N ARG A 448 14.01 1.93 -24.34
CA ARG A 448 13.50 2.35 -25.65
C ARG A 448 12.81 3.71 -25.62
N LEU A 449 12.06 4.01 -24.56
CA LEU A 449 11.14 5.16 -24.54
C LEU A 449 11.60 6.33 -23.67
N LEU A 450 12.37 6.13 -22.59
CA LEU A 450 12.80 7.20 -21.69
C LEU A 450 13.33 8.43 -22.47
N PRO A 451 14.23 8.30 -23.47
CA PRO A 451 14.66 9.45 -24.27
C PRO A 451 13.51 10.17 -24.97
N VAL A 452 12.53 9.44 -25.50
CA VAL A 452 11.35 10.00 -26.22
C VAL A 452 10.37 10.68 -25.28
N LEU A 453 10.21 10.16 -24.05
CA LEU A 453 9.34 10.75 -23.03
C LEU A 453 9.98 11.99 -22.40
N CYS A 454 11.29 11.99 -22.22
CA CYS A 454 12.03 13.17 -21.78
C CYS A 454 12.12 14.26 -22.88
N GLN A 455 12.33 13.91 -24.15
CA GLN A 455 12.63 14.91 -25.20
C GLN A 455 11.41 15.47 -25.93
N ALA A 456 10.52 14.63 -26.46
CA ALA A 456 9.44 15.08 -27.34
C ALA A 456 8.22 15.68 -26.60
N HIS A 457 8.43 15.99 -25.31
CA HIS A 457 7.43 15.78 -24.29
C HIS A 457 7.84 16.43 -22.95
N GLY A 458 9.01 16.11 -22.36
CA GLY A 458 9.49 16.69 -21.09
C GLY A 458 9.42 15.87 -19.77
N LEU A 459 9.28 14.53 -19.77
CA LEU A 459 9.20 13.74 -18.51
C LEU A 459 10.54 13.84 -17.77
N THR A 460 10.50 13.89 -16.44
CA THR A 460 11.71 13.57 -15.66
C THR A 460 11.96 12.05 -15.68
N PRO A 461 13.23 11.60 -15.57
CA PRO A 461 13.53 10.17 -15.44
C PRO A 461 12.79 9.50 -14.28
N GLU A 462 12.60 10.21 -13.17
CA GLU A 462 11.89 9.72 -11.97
C GLU A 462 10.41 9.45 -12.27
N GLN A 463 9.76 10.30 -13.08
CA GLN A 463 8.38 10.06 -13.52
C GLN A 463 8.30 8.84 -14.47
N VAL A 464 9.31 8.61 -15.32
CA VAL A 464 9.39 7.37 -16.14
C VAL A 464 9.56 6.14 -15.24
N VAL A 465 10.42 6.23 -14.23
CA VAL A 465 10.65 5.15 -13.24
C VAL A 465 9.37 4.85 -12.47
N ALA A 466 8.62 5.86 -12.00
CA ALA A 466 7.37 5.68 -11.27
C ALA A 466 6.31 4.93 -12.09
N ILE A 467 6.13 5.30 -13.36
CA ILE A 467 5.23 4.58 -14.28
C ILE A 467 5.71 3.14 -14.55
N ALA A 468 7.02 2.93 -14.67
CA ALA A 468 7.59 1.64 -15.01
C ALA A 468 7.71 0.65 -13.84
N SER A 469 7.76 1.13 -12.59
CA SER A 469 7.91 0.33 -11.35
C SER A 469 6.55 -0.10 -10.80
N ASN A 470 5.78 -0.80 -11.63
CA ASN A 470 4.45 -1.32 -11.34
C ASN A 470 4.21 -2.62 -12.15
N ILE A 471 3.25 -3.46 -11.74
CA ILE A 471 2.88 -4.66 -12.49
C ILE A 471 2.33 -4.26 -13.85
N GLY A 472 2.99 -4.78 -14.89
CA GLY A 472 2.74 -4.33 -16.25
C GLY A 472 3.28 -2.93 -16.51
N GLY A 473 4.43 -2.53 -15.96
CA GLY A 473 5.12 -1.29 -16.37
C GLY A 473 5.28 -1.16 -17.89
N LYS A 474 5.54 -2.25 -18.63
CA LYS A 474 5.44 -2.23 -20.11
C LYS A 474 4.01 -2.04 -20.64
N GLN A 475 3.02 -2.60 -19.96
CA GLN A 475 1.64 -2.27 -20.25
C GLN A 475 1.33 -0.82 -19.91
N ALA A 476 2.09 -0.15 -19.04
CA ALA A 476 2.15 1.28 -18.99
C ALA A 476 3.25 1.87 -19.92
N LEU A 477 3.67 1.26 -21.08
CA LEU A 477 4.68 1.73 -22.08
C LEU A 477 4.45 1.55 -23.68
N GLU A 478 3.31 1.98 -24.32
CA GLU A 478 3.07 2.78 -25.61
C GLU A 478 1.94 3.97 -25.71
N THR A 479 0.71 3.95 -25.12
CA THR A 479 -0.53 4.84 -25.07
C THR A 479 -0.39 6.30 -25.24
N VAL A 480 0.41 6.94 -24.43
CA VAL A 480 0.17 8.26 -23.81
C VAL A 480 1.25 9.23 -24.33
N GLN A 481 2.25 8.77 -25.08
CA GLN A 481 2.72 9.46 -26.29
C GLN A 481 1.71 9.32 -27.46
N ARG A 482 0.74 8.40 -27.35
CA ARG A 482 -0.47 8.27 -28.19
C ARG A 482 -1.71 8.99 -27.59
N LEU A 483 -1.69 9.40 -26.31
CA LEU A 483 -2.87 9.79 -25.50
C LEU A 483 -2.62 10.96 -24.55
N LEU A 484 -1.46 11.23 -23.93
CA LEU A 484 -1.26 12.50 -23.23
C LEU A 484 -1.40 13.68 -24.19
N PRO A 485 -0.83 13.67 -25.41
CA PRO A 485 -1.18 14.66 -26.42
C PRO A 485 -2.69 14.86 -26.53
N VAL A 486 -3.50 13.80 -26.39
CA VAL A 486 -4.97 13.87 -26.36
C VAL A 486 -5.54 14.33 -25.00
N LEU A 487 -5.02 13.86 -23.85
CA LEU A 487 -5.50 14.18 -22.51
C LEU A 487 -5.21 15.65 -22.14
N CYS A 488 -4.04 16.17 -22.51
CA CYS A 488 -3.73 17.59 -22.39
C CYS A 488 -4.57 18.42 -23.37
N GLN A 489 -4.50 18.12 -24.68
CA GLN A 489 -5.08 19.02 -25.70
C GLN A 489 -6.61 18.96 -25.76
N ALA A 490 -7.24 17.80 -25.49
CA ALA A 490 -8.69 17.62 -25.59
C ALA A 490 -9.41 17.56 -24.23
N HIS A 491 -8.69 17.36 -23.12
CA HIS A 491 -9.29 17.28 -21.78
C HIS A 491 -8.63 18.20 -20.73
N GLY A 492 -7.58 18.95 -21.07
CA GLY A 492 -6.95 19.91 -20.16
C GLY A 492 -6.18 19.30 -18.99
N LEU A 493 -5.95 17.98 -18.98
CA LEU A 493 -5.24 17.30 -17.90
C LEU A 493 -3.75 17.74 -17.88
N PRO A 494 -3.24 18.36 -16.80
CA PRO A 494 -1.82 18.57 -16.64
C PRO A 494 -1.09 17.21 -16.56
N PRO A 495 0.07 17.05 -17.20
CA PRO A 495 0.76 15.77 -17.26
C PRO A 495 1.17 15.14 -15.95
N GLU A 496 1.37 15.94 -14.91
CA GLU A 496 1.71 15.47 -13.57
C GLU A 496 0.56 14.62 -13.01
N GLN A 497 -0.69 14.97 -13.34
CA GLN A 497 -1.87 14.14 -13.06
C GLN A 497 -1.94 12.91 -13.96
N VAL A 498 -1.50 13.00 -15.22
CA VAL A 498 -1.42 11.83 -16.11
C VAL A 498 -0.35 10.83 -15.65
N VAL A 499 0.77 11.31 -15.10
CA VAL A 499 1.79 10.49 -14.41
C VAL A 499 1.19 9.84 -13.17
N ALA A 500 0.43 10.57 -12.34
CA ALA A 500 -0.25 10.01 -11.17
C ALA A 500 -1.20 8.85 -11.56
N ILE A 501 -2.06 9.06 -12.56
CA ILE A 501 -2.96 8.00 -13.08
C ILE A 501 -2.18 6.79 -13.64
N ALA A 502 -0.99 7.03 -14.21
CA ALA A 502 -0.16 6.00 -14.82
C ALA A 502 0.70 5.20 -13.82
N SER A 503 1.03 5.76 -12.65
CA SER A 503 2.03 5.22 -11.71
C SER A 503 1.47 4.20 -10.69
N HIS A 504 0.52 3.39 -11.13
CA HIS A 504 -0.10 2.32 -10.33
C HIS A 504 -0.29 1.04 -11.16
N ASP A 505 -0.47 -0.09 -10.48
CA ASP A 505 -0.86 -1.36 -11.09
C ASP A 505 -2.07 -1.20 -12.01
N GLY A 506 -1.85 -1.45 -13.30
CA GLY A 506 -2.87 -1.25 -14.34
C GLY A 506 -3.10 0.20 -14.75
N GLY A 507 -2.17 1.14 -14.52
CA GLY A 507 -2.30 2.57 -14.88
C GLY A 507 -2.74 2.83 -16.33
N LYS A 508 -2.27 2.02 -17.28
CA LYS A 508 -2.84 1.92 -18.65
C LYS A 508 -4.37 1.91 -18.69
N GLN A 509 -4.95 0.99 -17.93
CA GLN A 509 -6.38 0.75 -17.92
C GLN A 509 -7.11 1.93 -17.27
N ALA A 510 -6.50 2.59 -16.28
CA ALA A 510 -7.01 3.85 -15.76
C ALA A 510 -6.98 4.93 -16.85
N LEU A 511 -5.86 5.15 -17.55
CA LEU A 511 -5.71 6.13 -18.65
C LEU A 511 -6.70 5.93 -19.81
N GLU A 512 -6.80 4.71 -20.34
CA GLU A 512 -7.78 4.35 -21.39
C GLU A 512 -9.24 4.54 -20.91
N THR A 513 -9.47 4.51 -19.60
CA THR A 513 -10.79 4.74 -18.99
C THR A 513 -11.05 6.23 -18.71
N VAL A 514 -10.05 6.99 -18.28
CA VAL A 514 -10.13 8.45 -18.11
C VAL A 514 -10.45 9.11 -19.44
N GLN A 515 -9.74 8.78 -20.52
CA GLN A 515 -10.05 9.30 -21.86
C GLN A 515 -11.52 9.03 -22.26
N ARG A 516 -12.04 7.86 -21.93
CA ARG A 516 -13.39 7.43 -22.29
C ARG A 516 -14.49 8.03 -21.40
N LEU A 517 -14.22 8.21 -20.10
CA LEU A 517 -15.23 8.53 -19.10
C LEU A 517 -15.16 9.95 -18.53
N LEU A 518 -14.02 10.65 -18.60
CA LEU A 518 -13.90 12.03 -18.10
C LEU A 518 -14.99 12.95 -18.68
N PRO A 519 -15.26 12.97 -20.01
CA PRO A 519 -16.36 13.79 -20.55
C PRO A 519 -17.73 13.43 -19.95
N VAL A 520 -18.00 12.15 -19.70
CA VAL A 520 -19.29 11.67 -19.17
C VAL A 520 -19.44 11.97 -17.68
N LEU A 521 -18.36 11.87 -16.91
CA LEU A 521 -18.35 12.18 -15.48
C LEU A 521 -18.46 13.69 -15.24
N CYS A 522 -17.74 14.52 -16.02
CA CYS A 522 -17.86 15.96 -15.90
C CYS A 522 -19.22 16.49 -16.40
N GLN A 523 -19.69 16.07 -17.58
CA GLN A 523 -20.91 16.63 -18.20
C GLN A 523 -22.21 16.10 -17.60
N ALA A 524 -22.30 14.81 -17.27
CA ALA A 524 -23.55 14.21 -16.81
C ALA A 524 -23.64 14.02 -15.27
N HIS A 525 -22.51 14.14 -14.55
CA HIS A 525 -22.44 13.94 -13.09
C HIS A 525 -21.81 15.12 -12.34
N GLY A 526 -21.37 16.18 -13.04
CA GLY A 526 -20.86 17.41 -12.44
C GLY A 526 -19.51 17.28 -11.72
N LEU A 527 -18.76 16.18 -11.92
CA LEU A 527 -17.48 15.97 -11.27
C LEU A 527 -16.39 16.88 -11.88
N THR A 528 -15.50 17.41 -11.04
CA THR A 528 -14.34 18.18 -11.53
C THR A 528 -13.29 17.24 -12.14
N LEU A 529 -12.40 17.82 -12.94
CA LEU A 529 -11.25 17.12 -13.51
C LEU A 529 -10.37 16.50 -12.40
N ASP A 530 -10.08 17.25 -11.33
CA ASP A 530 -9.28 16.76 -10.20
C ASP A 530 -9.96 15.62 -9.43
N GLN A 531 -11.30 15.63 -9.33
CA GLN A 531 -12.06 14.53 -8.73
C GLN A 531 -11.96 13.25 -9.59
N VAL A 532 -12.06 13.37 -10.92
CA VAL A 532 -11.85 12.24 -11.84
C VAL A 532 -10.41 11.71 -11.74
N VAL A 533 -9.42 12.60 -11.58
CA VAL A 533 -8.01 12.24 -11.39
C VAL A 533 -7.76 11.53 -10.07
N ALA A 534 -8.36 11.98 -8.96
CA ALA A 534 -8.22 11.34 -7.66
C ALA A 534 -8.78 9.90 -7.66
N ILE A 535 -9.94 9.68 -8.29
CA ILE A 535 -10.53 8.35 -8.49
C ILE A 535 -9.64 7.46 -9.38
N ALA A 536 -8.94 8.05 -10.34
CA ALA A 536 -8.12 7.35 -11.32
C ALA A 536 -6.68 7.03 -10.84
N SER A 537 -6.11 7.87 -9.97
CA SER A 537 -4.74 7.77 -9.43
C SER A 537 -4.69 6.85 -8.21
N ASN A 538 -5.14 5.62 -8.41
CA ASN A 538 -5.32 4.60 -7.38
C ASN A 538 -5.22 3.20 -8.00
N ILE A 539 -4.83 2.18 -7.21
CA ILE A 539 -4.80 0.79 -7.69
C ILE A 539 -6.21 0.36 -8.08
N GLY A 540 -6.37 0.00 -9.36
CA GLY A 540 -7.65 -0.32 -9.96
C GLY A 540 -8.53 0.90 -10.32
N GLY A 541 -7.97 2.10 -10.49
CA GLY A 541 -8.71 3.35 -10.79
C GLY A 541 -9.73 3.24 -11.95
N LYS A 542 -9.46 2.43 -12.99
CA LYS A 542 -10.46 2.05 -14.01
C LYS A 542 -11.76 1.53 -13.41
N GLN A 543 -11.64 0.57 -12.50
CA GLN A 543 -12.78 -0.07 -11.84
C GLN A 543 -13.51 0.92 -10.94
N ALA A 544 -12.80 1.83 -10.28
CA ALA A 544 -13.42 2.92 -9.52
C ALA A 544 -14.23 3.85 -10.45
N LEU A 545 -13.64 4.36 -11.54
CA LEU A 545 -14.33 5.21 -12.53
C LEU A 545 -15.57 4.54 -13.15
N GLU A 546 -15.45 3.30 -13.62
CA GLU A 546 -16.57 2.51 -14.18
C GLU A 546 -17.68 2.27 -13.13
N THR A 547 -17.34 2.27 -11.84
CA THR A 547 -18.30 2.09 -10.74
C THR A 547 -18.93 3.42 -10.32
N VAL A 548 -18.17 4.52 -10.29
CA VAL A 548 -18.70 5.88 -10.04
C VAL A 548 -19.72 6.25 -11.10
N GLN A 549 -19.41 6.04 -12.39
CA GLN A 549 -20.35 6.26 -13.49
C GLN A 549 -21.68 5.49 -13.32
N ARG A 550 -21.62 4.27 -12.75
CA ARG A 550 -22.78 3.39 -12.55
C ARG A 550 -23.55 3.69 -11.26
N LEU A 551 -22.86 4.05 -10.18
CA LEU A 551 -23.43 4.10 -8.83
C LEU A 551 -23.62 5.51 -8.27
N LEU A 552 -22.95 6.55 -8.77
CA LEU A 552 -23.13 7.93 -8.30
C LEU A 552 -24.62 8.35 -8.35
N PRO A 553 -25.37 8.16 -9.46
CA PRO A 553 -26.79 8.49 -9.47
C PRO A 553 -27.60 7.75 -8.40
N VAL A 554 -27.30 6.47 -8.16
CA VAL A 554 -28.04 5.61 -7.21
C VAL A 554 -27.71 5.96 -5.75
N LEU A 555 -26.45 6.28 -5.46
CA LEU A 555 -26.02 6.72 -4.13
C LEU A 555 -26.56 8.11 -3.80
N CYS A 556 -26.55 9.04 -4.75
CA CYS A 556 -27.12 10.37 -4.56
C CYS A 556 -28.65 10.34 -4.41
N GLN A 557 -29.36 9.65 -5.31
CA GLN A 557 -30.82 9.71 -5.36
C GLN A 557 -31.50 8.83 -4.30
N ALA A 558 -30.99 7.63 -4.01
CA ALA A 558 -31.64 6.69 -3.10
C ALA A 558 -31.03 6.66 -1.68
N HIS A 559 -29.83 7.22 -1.49
CA HIS A 559 -29.11 7.20 -0.20
C HIS A 559 -28.69 8.59 0.29
N GLY A 560 -29.03 9.66 -0.45
CA GLY A 560 -28.79 11.05 -0.04
C GLY A 560 -27.33 11.51 -0.08
N LEU A 561 -26.39 10.68 -0.52
CA LEU A 561 -24.97 11.01 -0.53
C LEU A 561 -24.65 12.13 -1.54
N THR A 562 -23.79 13.06 -1.16
CA THR A 562 -23.27 14.08 -2.09
C THR A 562 -22.27 13.48 -3.08
N PRO A 563 -22.09 14.09 -4.29
CA PRO A 563 -21.02 13.68 -5.20
C PRO A 563 -19.63 13.73 -4.57
N GLN A 564 -19.37 14.66 -3.65
CA GLN A 564 -18.10 14.76 -2.91
C GLN A 564 -17.87 13.55 -2.00
N GLN A 565 -18.89 13.10 -1.25
CA GLN A 565 -18.80 11.87 -0.45
C GLN A 565 -18.58 10.63 -1.34
N VAL A 566 -19.24 10.55 -2.50
CA VAL A 566 -19.01 9.47 -3.48
C VAL A 566 -17.58 9.49 -4.03
N VAL A 567 -17.01 10.67 -4.32
CA VAL A 567 -15.61 10.82 -4.74
C VAL A 567 -14.64 10.40 -3.62
N ALA A 568 -14.90 10.78 -2.36
CA ALA A 568 -14.06 10.40 -1.22
C ALA A 568 -13.96 8.87 -1.06
N ILE A 569 -15.10 8.17 -1.11
CA ILE A 569 -15.15 6.69 -1.08
C ILE A 569 -14.41 6.08 -2.29
N ALA A 570 -14.49 6.73 -3.45
CA ALA A 570 -13.94 6.22 -4.70
C ALA A 570 -12.44 6.47 -4.90
N SER A 571 -11.84 7.42 -4.19
CA SER A 571 -10.45 7.89 -4.37
C SER A 571 -9.43 7.15 -3.48
N ASN A 572 -9.66 5.87 -3.25
CA ASN A 572 -8.82 4.97 -2.44
C ASN A 572 -8.59 3.63 -3.18
N SER A 573 -7.60 2.85 -2.77
CA SER A 573 -7.30 1.53 -3.33
C SER A 573 -8.51 0.61 -3.19
N GLY A 574 -9.01 0.14 -4.34
CA GLY A 574 -10.23 -0.67 -4.38
C GLY A 574 -11.53 0.11 -4.15
N GLY A 575 -11.57 1.43 -4.38
CA GLY A 575 -12.76 2.28 -4.23
C GLY A 575 -14.05 1.73 -4.86
N LYS A 576 -13.97 0.95 -5.97
CA LYS A 576 -15.10 0.16 -6.49
C LYS A 576 -15.76 -0.71 -5.42
N GLN A 577 -14.95 -1.48 -4.69
CA GLN A 577 -15.42 -2.39 -3.66
C GLN A 577 -16.01 -1.63 -2.47
N ALA A 578 -15.46 -0.46 -2.13
CA ALA A 578 -16.06 0.42 -1.13
C ALA A 578 -17.45 0.92 -1.58
N LEU A 579 -17.58 1.48 -2.79
CA LEU A 579 -18.86 1.93 -3.36
C LEU A 579 -19.92 0.82 -3.44
N GLU A 580 -19.56 -0.36 -3.98
CA GLU A 580 -20.46 -1.52 -4.06
C GLU A 580 -20.88 -2.02 -2.67
N THR A 581 -20.06 -1.79 -1.64
CA THR A 581 -20.37 -2.15 -0.24
C THR A 581 -21.20 -1.08 0.46
N VAL A 582 -20.94 0.22 0.23
CA VAL A 582 -21.76 1.33 0.73
C VAL A 582 -23.19 1.21 0.21
N GLN A 583 -23.37 0.97 -1.10
CA GLN A 583 -24.70 0.75 -1.69
C GLN A 583 -25.46 -0.42 -1.02
N ARG A 584 -24.74 -1.48 -0.64
CA ARG A 584 -25.33 -2.68 -0.01
C ARG A 584 -25.60 -2.52 1.48
N LEU A 585 -24.71 -1.84 2.20
CA LEU A 585 -24.68 -1.83 3.67
C LEU A 585 -25.19 -0.53 4.30
N LEU A 586 -25.15 0.62 3.63
CA LEU A 586 -25.61 1.90 4.22
C LEU A 586 -27.05 1.79 4.77
N PRO A 587 -28.05 1.26 4.03
CA PRO A 587 -29.40 1.10 4.60
C PRO A 587 -29.44 0.22 5.85
N VAL A 588 -28.63 -0.84 5.89
CA VAL A 588 -28.58 -1.79 7.01
C VAL A 588 -27.89 -1.18 8.23
N LEU A 589 -26.75 -0.51 8.04
CA LEU A 589 -26.00 0.16 9.10
C LEU A 589 -26.81 1.29 9.74
N CYS A 590 -27.51 2.09 8.93
CA CYS A 590 -28.37 3.16 9.43
C CYS A 590 -29.60 2.60 10.19
N GLN A 591 -30.30 1.60 9.64
CA GLN A 591 -31.55 1.10 10.22
C GLN A 591 -31.35 0.17 11.43
N ALA A 592 -30.33 -0.69 11.41
CA ALA A 592 -30.11 -1.71 12.44
C ALA A 592 -29.08 -1.30 13.52
N HIS A 593 -28.22 -0.31 13.24
CA HIS A 593 -27.14 0.10 14.15
C HIS A 593 -27.09 1.62 14.41
N GLY A 594 -28.02 2.40 13.83
CA GLY A 594 -28.18 3.83 14.12
C GLY A 594 -27.08 4.73 13.56
N LEU A 595 -26.18 4.22 12.71
CA LEU A 595 -25.10 5.02 12.13
C LEU A 595 -25.63 6.06 11.14
N THR A 596 -25.04 7.24 11.08
CA THR A 596 -25.38 8.25 10.07
C THR A 596 -24.72 7.93 8.72
N PRO A 597 -25.25 8.44 7.59
CA PRO A 597 -24.58 8.36 6.29
C PRO A 597 -23.15 8.90 6.34
N GLU A 598 -22.89 9.97 7.11
CA GLU A 598 -21.58 10.59 7.29
C GLU A 598 -20.59 9.65 7.99
N GLN A 599 -21.03 8.93 9.02
CA GLN A 599 -20.23 7.90 9.70
C GLN A 599 -19.93 6.73 8.75
N VAL A 600 -20.90 6.32 7.93
CA VAL A 600 -20.70 5.27 6.91
C VAL A 600 -19.72 5.72 5.83
N VAL A 601 -19.77 6.99 5.41
CA VAL A 601 -18.79 7.58 4.47
C VAL A 601 -17.40 7.64 5.10
N ALA A 602 -17.27 8.04 6.37
CA ALA A 602 -15.99 8.08 7.07
C ALA A 602 -15.31 6.70 7.09
N ILE A 603 -16.03 5.65 7.52
CA ILE A 603 -15.52 4.26 7.51
C ILE A 603 -15.14 3.79 6.09
N ALA A 604 -15.83 4.30 5.06
CA ALA A 604 -15.67 3.85 3.68
C ALA A 604 -14.57 4.58 2.88
N SER A 605 -14.07 5.73 3.36
CA SER A 605 -13.17 6.63 2.61
C SER A 605 -11.68 6.39 2.90
N HIS A 606 -11.31 5.12 3.12
CA HIS A 606 -9.97 4.65 3.47
C HIS A 606 -9.58 3.40 2.67
N ASP A 607 -8.29 3.07 2.68
CA ASP A 607 -7.79 1.88 1.98
C ASP A 607 -8.36 0.60 2.62
N GLY A 608 -9.12 -0.13 1.81
CA GLY A 608 -9.90 -1.27 2.28
C GLY A 608 -11.23 -0.93 2.97
N GLY A 609 -11.82 0.25 2.76
CA GLY A 609 -13.10 0.67 3.39
C GLY A 609 -14.26 -0.34 3.32
N LYS A 610 -14.34 -1.18 2.27
CA LYS A 610 -15.24 -2.36 2.23
C LYS A 610 -15.07 -3.27 3.45
N GLN A 611 -13.82 -3.63 3.74
CA GLN A 611 -13.47 -4.52 4.84
C GLN A 611 -13.77 -3.87 6.19
N ALA A 612 -13.58 -2.55 6.32
CA ALA A 612 -13.99 -1.82 7.51
C ALA A 612 -15.52 -1.89 7.70
N LEU A 613 -16.32 -1.55 6.68
CA LEU A 613 -17.79 -1.65 6.72
C LEU A 613 -18.32 -3.06 7.05
N GLU A 614 -17.82 -4.09 6.37
CA GLU A 614 -18.18 -5.49 6.62
C GLU A 614 -17.80 -5.93 8.05
N THR A 615 -16.76 -5.33 8.64
CA THR A 615 -16.34 -5.59 10.02
C THR A 615 -17.14 -4.81 11.04
N VAL A 616 -17.50 -3.54 10.77
CA VAL A 616 -18.40 -2.73 11.60
C VAL A 616 -19.77 -3.40 11.71
N GLN A 617 -20.36 -3.86 10.60
CA GLN A 617 -21.64 -4.59 10.60
C GLN A 617 -21.57 -5.84 11.50
N ARG A 618 -20.45 -6.58 11.47
CA ARG A 618 -20.26 -7.82 12.22
C ARG A 618 -19.95 -7.57 13.70
N LEU A 619 -19.14 -6.55 14.02
CA LEU A 619 -18.56 -6.36 15.35
C LEU A 619 -19.19 -5.25 16.18
N LEU A 620 -19.84 -4.23 15.59
CA LEU A 620 -20.45 -3.14 16.37
C LEU A 620 -21.41 -3.67 17.45
N PRO A 621 -22.37 -4.57 17.17
CA PRO A 621 -23.25 -5.10 18.22
C PRO A 621 -22.47 -5.83 19.33
N VAL A 622 -21.41 -6.56 18.97
CA VAL A 622 -20.59 -7.34 19.90
C VAL A 622 -19.74 -6.43 20.79
N LEU A 623 -19.08 -5.42 20.21
CA LEU A 623 -18.25 -4.46 20.93
C LEU A 623 -19.08 -3.60 21.90
N CYS A 624 -20.27 -3.14 21.47
CA CYS A 624 -21.19 -2.40 22.34
C CYS A 624 -21.69 -3.27 23.51
N GLN A 625 -22.13 -4.51 23.24
CA GLN A 625 -22.73 -5.37 24.26
C GLN A 625 -21.71 -6.01 25.23
N ALA A 626 -20.54 -6.43 24.73
CA ALA A 626 -19.55 -7.16 25.53
C ALA A 626 -18.48 -6.27 26.17
N HIS A 627 -18.25 -5.06 25.63
CA HIS A 627 -17.15 -4.17 26.06
C HIS A 627 -17.61 -2.73 26.35
N GLY A 628 -18.90 -2.41 26.18
CA GLY A 628 -19.46 -1.10 26.52
C GLY A 628 -19.05 0.04 25.58
N LEU A 629 -18.41 -0.25 24.45
CA LEU A 629 -18.00 0.78 23.50
C LEU A 629 -19.21 1.45 22.82
N THR A 630 -19.13 2.76 22.55
CA THR A 630 -20.20 3.47 21.83
C THR A 630 -20.06 3.29 20.31
N PRO A 631 -21.15 3.49 19.52
CA PRO A 631 -21.06 3.49 18.06
C PRO A 631 -20.02 4.48 17.53
N GLU A 632 -19.87 5.65 18.15
CA GLU A 632 -18.90 6.69 17.78
C GLU A 632 -17.46 6.22 18.02
N GLN A 633 -17.20 5.51 19.11
CA GLN A 633 -15.89 4.88 19.37
C GLN A 633 -15.58 3.78 18.34
N VAL A 634 -16.57 2.98 17.95
CA VAL A 634 -16.43 1.96 16.90
C VAL A 634 -16.19 2.61 15.53
N VAL A 635 -16.86 3.72 15.20
CA VAL A 635 -16.63 4.51 13.98
C VAL A 635 -15.21 5.11 13.99
N ALA A 636 -14.75 5.66 15.11
CA ALA A 636 -13.41 6.23 15.24
C ALA A 636 -12.32 5.18 14.97
N ILE A 637 -12.43 3.98 15.56
CA ILE A 637 -11.48 2.87 15.29
C ILE A 637 -11.53 2.40 13.82
N ALA A 638 -12.70 2.52 13.18
CA ALA A 638 -12.94 2.00 11.83
C ALA A 638 -12.58 2.98 10.70
N SER A 639 -12.49 4.28 10.97
CA SER A 639 -12.27 5.35 9.98
C SER A 639 -10.77 5.65 9.80
N HIS A 640 -10.00 4.60 9.54
CA HIS A 640 -8.55 4.61 9.36
C HIS A 640 -8.10 3.49 8.42
N ASP A 641 -6.90 3.62 7.86
CA ASP A 641 -6.34 2.60 6.99
C ASP A 641 -6.11 1.30 7.77
N GLY A 642 -6.78 0.24 7.32
CA GLY A 642 -6.85 -1.03 8.04
C GLY A 642 -7.80 -1.05 9.24
N GLY A 643 -8.80 -0.17 9.34
CA GLY A 643 -9.78 -0.12 10.45
C GLY A 643 -10.43 -1.47 10.82
N LYS A 644 -10.64 -2.39 9.86
CA LYS A 644 -10.99 -3.80 10.13
C LYS A 644 -10.03 -4.47 11.12
N GLN A 645 -8.73 -4.35 10.85
CA GLN A 645 -7.68 -4.95 11.67
C GLN A 645 -7.62 -4.31 13.05
N ALA A 646 -7.86 -3.01 13.16
CA ALA A 646 -7.99 -2.33 14.45
C ALA A 646 -9.18 -2.89 15.25
N LEU A 647 -10.39 -2.97 14.67
CA LEU A 647 -11.58 -3.55 15.33
C LEU A 647 -11.40 -5.01 15.77
N GLU A 648 -10.88 -5.87 14.88
CA GLU A 648 -10.59 -7.28 15.20
C GLU A 648 -9.55 -7.42 16.32
N THR A 649 -8.63 -6.44 16.45
CA THR A 649 -7.62 -6.41 17.51
C THR A 649 -8.17 -5.83 18.81
N VAL A 650 -9.04 -4.82 18.77
CA VAL A 650 -9.76 -4.29 19.95
C VAL A 650 -10.61 -5.38 20.57
N GLN A 651 -11.40 -6.12 19.79
CA GLN A 651 -12.19 -7.26 20.29
C GLN A 651 -11.32 -8.30 21.02
N ARG A 652 -10.13 -8.59 20.48
CA ARG A 652 -9.22 -9.60 21.04
C ARG A 652 -8.44 -9.10 22.27
N LEU A 653 -8.01 -7.83 22.27
CA LEU A 653 -7.04 -7.31 23.24
C LEU A 653 -7.63 -6.38 24.31
N LEU A 654 -8.79 -5.75 24.09
CA LEU A 654 -9.40 -4.85 25.10
C LEU A 654 -9.56 -5.55 26.46
N PRO A 655 -10.13 -6.78 26.57
CA PRO A 655 -10.22 -7.46 27.86
C PRO A 655 -8.85 -7.70 28.51
N VAL A 656 -7.83 -8.04 27.72
CA VAL A 656 -6.47 -8.32 28.21
C VAL A 656 -5.77 -7.05 28.68
N LEU A 657 -5.85 -5.96 27.92
CA LEU A 657 -5.25 -4.67 28.26
C LEU A 657 -5.88 -4.06 29.51
N CYS A 658 -7.21 -4.16 29.64
CA CYS A 658 -7.91 -3.71 30.85
C CYS A 658 -7.54 -4.55 32.07
N GLN A 659 -7.59 -5.89 31.98
CA GLN A 659 -7.39 -6.78 33.13
C GLN A 659 -5.92 -6.91 33.57
N ALA A 660 -4.97 -6.97 32.62
CA ALA A 660 -3.55 -7.22 32.93
C ALA A 660 -2.70 -5.95 33.06
N HIS A 661 -3.17 -4.82 32.50
CA HIS A 661 -2.39 -3.57 32.46
C HIS A 661 -3.16 -2.33 32.97
N GLY A 662 -4.43 -2.48 33.38
CA GLY A 662 -5.23 -1.41 33.97
C GLY A 662 -5.60 -0.27 33.02
N LEU A 663 -5.50 -0.48 31.69
CA LEU A 663 -5.92 0.53 30.72
C LEU A 663 -7.45 0.64 30.67
N THR A 664 -7.97 1.83 30.41
CA THR A 664 -9.43 2.04 30.24
C THR A 664 -9.87 1.74 28.79
N PRO A 665 -11.15 1.45 28.54
CA PRO A 665 -11.66 1.30 27.17
C PRO A 665 -11.37 2.53 26.29
N GLU A 666 -11.45 3.73 26.84
CA GLU A 666 -11.16 5.00 26.14
C GLU A 666 -9.69 5.11 25.74
N GLN A 667 -8.77 4.63 26.58
CA GLN A 667 -7.34 4.56 26.24
C GLN A 667 -7.09 3.53 25.13
N VAL A 668 -7.77 2.38 25.16
CA VAL A 668 -7.69 1.38 24.10
C VAL A 668 -8.26 1.91 22.78
N VAL A 669 -9.39 2.64 22.82
CA VAL A 669 -9.97 3.35 21.66
C VAL A 669 -9.01 4.40 21.11
N ALA A 670 -8.38 5.20 21.97
CA ALA A 670 -7.41 6.22 21.55
C ALA A 670 -6.18 5.62 20.85
N ILE A 671 -5.65 4.49 21.33
CA ILE A 671 -4.54 3.77 20.67
C ILE A 671 -4.98 3.17 19.32
N ALA A 672 -6.24 2.73 19.23
CA ALA A 672 -6.79 2.03 18.07
C ALA A 672 -7.28 2.95 16.94
N SER A 673 -7.65 4.21 17.25
CA SER A 673 -8.19 5.19 16.31
C SER A 673 -7.07 5.96 15.57
N HIS A 674 -6.18 5.19 14.94
CA HIS A 674 -5.03 5.68 14.18
C HIS A 674 -4.65 4.68 13.08
N ASP A 675 -3.95 5.16 12.06
CA ASP A 675 -3.47 4.31 10.98
C ASP A 675 -2.42 3.32 11.51
N GLY A 676 -2.74 2.03 11.38
CA GLY A 676 -1.99 0.95 12.03
C GLY A 676 -2.33 0.69 13.50
N GLY A 677 -3.50 1.13 14.01
CA GLY A 677 -3.92 0.95 15.42
C GLY A 677 -3.80 -0.49 15.96
N LYS A 678 -4.04 -1.52 15.14
CA LYS A 678 -3.71 -2.93 15.46
C LYS A 678 -2.27 -3.11 15.94
N GLN A 679 -1.33 -2.57 15.17
CA GLN A 679 0.10 -2.68 15.46
C GLN A 679 0.48 -1.90 16.71
N ALA A 680 -0.17 -0.77 16.98
CA ALA A 680 0.00 -0.04 18.23
C ALA A 680 -0.48 -0.87 19.44
N LEU A 681 -1.70 -1.44 19.40
CA LEU A 681 -2.23 -2.30 20.48
C LEU A 681 -1.38 -3.55 20.74
N GLU A 682 -0.99 -4.28 19.69
CA GLU A 682 -0.11 -5.46 19.79
C GLU A 682 1.26 -5.10 20.39
N THR A 683 1.74 -3.87 20.14
CA THR A 683 3.00 -3.37 20.69
C THR A 683 2.86 -2.86 22.13
N VAL A 684 1.74 -2.23 22.49
CA VAL A 684 1.43 -1.83 23.87
C VAL A 684 1.36 -3.06 24.77
N GLN A 685 0.65 -4.12 24.37
CA GLN A 685 0.60 -5.39 25.10
C GLN A 685 2.02 -5.97 25.33
N ARG A 686 2.89 -5.88 24.32
CA ARG A 686 4.27 -6.42 24.37
C ARG A 686 5.24 -5.55 25.18
N LEU A 687 5.11 -4.23 25.12
CA LEU A 687 6.12 -3.29 25.64
C LEU A 687 5.72 -2.51 26.88
N LEU A 688 4.43 -2.36 27.20
CA LEU A 688 4.00 -1.64 28.42
C LEU A 688 4.67 -2.21 29.69
N PRO A 689 4.72 -3.54 29.93
CA PRO A 689 5.42 -4.07 31.11
C PRO A 689 6.91 -3.71 31.13
N VAL A 690 7.59 -3.75 29.98
CA VAL A 690 9.03 -3.46 29.87
C VAL A 690 9.32 -1.97 30.04
N LEU A 691 8.52 -1.09 29.43
CA LEU A 691 8.64 0.36 29.55
C LEU A 691 8.36 0.86 30.97
N CYS A 692 7.39 0.25 31.67
CA CYS A 692 7.15 0.55 33.07
C CYS A 692 8.26 0.03 33.99
N GLN A 693 8.66 -1.25 33.85
CA GLN A 693 9.59 -1.89 34.80
C GLN A 693 11.05 -1.51 34.60
N ALA A 694 11.53 -1.41 33.34
CA ALA A 694 12.94 -1.16 33.03
C ALA A 694 13.27 0.31 32.72
N HIS A 695 12.25 1.13 32.40
CA HIS A 695 12.44 2.52 31.99
C HIS A 695 11.61 3.53 32.81
N GLY A 696 10.85 3.08 33.81
CA GLY A 696 10.13 3.94 34.76
C GLY A 696 8.94 4.71 34.17
N LEU A 697 8.51 4.40 32.94
CA LEU A 697 7.39 5.10 32.31
C LEU A 697 6.05 4.71 32.93
N THR A 698 5.13 5.65 33.04
CA THR A 698 3.75 5.38 33.45
C THR A 698 2.92 4.79 32.30
N PRO A 699 1.86 4.00 32.57
CA PRO A 699 0.92 3.56 31.53
C PRO A 699 0.33 4.72 30.73
N ALA A 700 0.07 5.88 31.35
CA ALA A 700 -0.42 7.08 30.67
C ALA A 700 0.57 7.63 29.63
N GLN A 701 1.87 7.63 29.93
CA GLN A 701 2.92 8.02 28.98
C GLN A 701 3.04 7.00 27.84
N VAL A 702 2.92 5.69 28.13
CA VAL A 702 2.89 4.64 27.11
C VAL A 702 1.67 4.79 26.18
N VAL A 703 0.50 5.13 26.72
CA VAL A 703 -0.71 5.45 25.94
C VAL A 703 -0.48 6.68 25.06
N ALA A 704 0.08 7.77 25.58
CA ALA A 704 0.34 9.00 24.81
C ALA A 704 1.29 8.78 23.61
N ILE A 705 2.30 7.92 23.76
CA ILE A 705 3.20 7.52 22.67
C ILE A 705 2.47 6.63 21.64
N ALA A 706 1.55 5.78 22.10
CA ALA A 706 0.85 4.81 21.29
C ALA A 706 -0.35 5.39 20.50
N SER A 707 -1.06 6.37 21.06
CA SER A 707 -2.19 7.10 20.45
C SER A 707 -1.71 8.16 19.45
N ASN A 708 -0.99 7.69 18.43
CA ASN A 708 -0.48 8.50 17.32
C ASN A 708 -0.29 7.60 16.09
N ASN A 709 -0.40 8.18 14.88
CA ASN A 709 -0.03 7.47 13.65
C ASN A 709 1.43 7.00 13.71
N GLY A 710 1.63 5.68 13.62
CA GLY A 710 2.94 5.04 13.80
C GLY A 710 3.32 4.74 15.25
N GLY A 711 2.40 4.76 16.22
CA GLY A 711 2.66 4.54 17.65
C GLY A 711 3.51 3.31 18.00
N LYS A 712 3.34 2.18 17.29
CA LYS A 712 4.26 1.02 17.38
C LYS A 712 5.73 1.41 17.21
N GLN A 713 6.02 2.15 16.14
CA GLN A 713 7.37 2.56 15.79
C GLN A 713 7.94 3.55 16.82
N ALA A 714 7.10 4.41 17.38
CA ALA A 714 7.48 5.29 18.48
C ALA A 714 7.83 4.49 19.75
N LEU A 715 6.99 3.54 20.19
CA LEU A 715 7.26 2.68 21.35
C LEU A 715 8.55 1.84 21.20
N GLU A 716 8.73 1.19 20.05
CA GLU A 716 9.94 0.39 19.73
C GLU A 716 11.20 1.25 19.68
N THR A 717 11.05 2.53 19.31
CA THR A 717 12.15 3.51 19.30
C THR A 717 12.44 4.07 20.70
N VAL A 718 11.42 4.34 21.52
CA VAL A 718 11.58 4.76 22.92
C VAL A 718 12.28 3.67 23.73
N GLN A 719 11.87 2.40 23.61
CA GLN A 719 12.56 1.28 24.26
C GLN A 719 14.05 1.22 23.92
N ARG A 720 14.40 1.50 22.65
CA ARG A 720 15.78 1.45 22.15
C ARG A 720 16.61 2.69 22.50
N LEU A 721 16.02 3.89 22.49
CA LEU A 721 16.76 5.15 22.54
C LEU A 721 16.64 5.91 23.87
N LEU A 722 15.63 5.64 24.72
CA LEU A 722 15.48 6.30 26.02
C LEU A 722 16.74 6.12 26.90
N PRO A 723 17.33 4.92 27.06
CA PRO A 723 18.57 4.79 27.83
C PRO A 723 19.72 5.65 27.29
N VAL A 724 19.87 5.72 25.96
CA VAL A 724 20.94 6.48 25.30
C VAL A 724 20.74 7.99 25.46
N LEU A 725 19.51 8.48 25.23
CA LEU A 725 19.16 9.90 25.35
C LEU A 725 19.32 10.41 26.79
N CYS A 726 18.92 9.61 27.78
CA CYS A 726 19.08 9.98 29.19
C CYS A 726 20.54 9.89 29.65
N GLN A 727 21.24 8.78 29.38
CA GLN A 727 22.57 8.52 29.93
C GLN A 727 23.71 9.25 29.19
N ALA A 728 23.64 9.35 27.86
CA ALA A 728 24.73 9.93 27.05
C ALA A 728 24.50 11.40 26.65
N HIS A 729 23.25 11.88 26.69
CA HIS A 729 22.90 13.23 26.22
C HIS A 729 22.11 14.09 27.24
N GLY A 730 21.76 13.54 28.40
CA GLY A 730 21.17 14.30 29.51
C GLY A 730 19.74 14.80 29.30
N LEU A 731 18.96 14.17 28.41
CA LEU A 731 17.52 14.42 28.33
C LEU A 731 16.79 13.72 29.47
N THR A 732 15.64 14.24 29.90
CA THR A 732 14.79 13.53 30.88
C THR A 732 13.85 12.52 30.18
N PRO A 733 13.36 11.48 30.88
CA PRO A 733 12.36 10.56 30.33
C PRO A 733 11.11 11.30 29.82
N GLU A 734 10.68 12.36 30.50
CA GLU A 734 9.54 13.19 30.13
C GLU A 734 9.78 13.94 28.81
N GLN A 735 11.00 14.42 28.57
CA GLN A 735 11.38 15.03 27.29
C GLN A 735 11.36 14.00 26.14
N VAL A 736 11.87 12.79 26.40
CA VAL A 736 11.83 11.68 25.42
C VAL A 736 10.38 11.28 25.10
N VAL A 737 9.52 11.15 26.12
CA VAL A 737 8.08 10.91 25.97
C VAL A 737 7.40 12.04 25.20
N ALA A 738 7.70 13.30 25.52
CA ALA A 738 7.09 14.47 24.89
C ALA A 738 7.40 14.53 23.38
N ILE A 739 8.62 14.18 22.96
CA ILE A 739 8.98 14.06 21.54
C ILE A 739 8.22 12.88 20.91
N ALA A 740 8.20 11.73 21.59
CA ALA A 740 7.62 10.49 21.08
C ALA A 740 6.09 10.52 20.93
N SER A 741 5.39 11.35 21.72
CA SER A 741 3.91 11.45 21.76
C SER A 741 3.31 12.34 20.67
N ASN A 742 3.96 12.41 19.50
CA ASN A 742 3.48 13.13 18.32
C ASN A 742 3.56 12.23 17.08
N GLY A 743 2.77 12.55 16.05
CA GLY A 743 2.89 11.93 14.74
C GLY A 743 4.32 12.05 14.20
N GLY A 744 4.96 10.91 13.93
CA GLY A 744 6.39 10.87 13.56
C GLY A 744 7.37 10.90 14.74
N GLY A 745 6.95 10.50 15.95
CA GLY A 745 7.83 10.41 17.13
C GLY A 745 9.12 9.60 16.90
N ARG A 746 9.07 8.49 16.15
CA ARG A 746 10.28 7.72 15.77
C ARG A 746 11.32 8.57 15.01
N PRO A 747 11.04 9.10 13.81
CA PRO A 747 12.03 9.89 13.08
C PRO A 747 12.42 11.19 13.80
N ALA A 748 11.57 11.74 14.68
CA ALA A 748 11.94 12.84 15.56
C ALA A 748 13.03 12.43 16.58
N LEU A 749 12.83 11.33 17.32
CA LEU A 749 13.84 10.79 18.24
C LEU A 749 15.15 10.40 17.53
N GLU A 750 15.06 9.75 16.36
CA GLU A 750 16.24 9.38 15.56
C GLU A 750 17.00 10.61 15.04
N SER A 751 16.30 11.71 14.69
CA SER A 751 16.93 12.98 14.30
C SER A 751 17.56 13.71 15.50
N ILE A 752 16.96 13.63 16.68
CA ILE A 752 17.51 14.17 17.93
C ILE A 752 18.77 13.42 18.36
N VAL A 753 18.77 12.08 18.35
CA VAL A 753 20.00 11.28 18.59
C VAL A 753 21.09 11.61 17.57
N ALA A 754 20.74 11.75 16.29
CA ALA A 754 21.71 12.13 15.25
C ALA A 754 22.32 13.52 15.51
N GLN A 755 21.51 14.52 15.86
CA GLN A 755 21.96 15.88 16.19
C GLN A 755 22.83 15.90 17.46
N LEU A 756 22.46 15.17 18.51
CA LEU A 756 23.21 15.13 19.77
C LEU A 756 24.50 14.30 19.67
N SER A 757 24.57 13.36 18.71
CA SER A 757 25.79 12.60 18.39
C SER A 757 26.74 13.35 17.44
N ARG A 758 26.20 14.17 16.52
CA ARG A 758 26.94 14.95 15.53
C ARG A 758 26.19 16.25 15.25
N PRO A 759 26.47 17.34 16.00
CA PRO A 759 25.68 18.56 15.91
C PRO A 759 25.89 19.30 14.59
N ASP A 760 24.80 19.48 13.84
CA ASP A 760 24.72 20.42 12.74
C ASP A 760 24.92 21.87 13.25
N PRO A 761 25.79 22.69 12.63
CA PRO A 761 26.07 24.06 13.07
C PRO A 761 24.83 24.95 13.22
N ALA A 762 23.79 24.77 12.38
CA ALA A 762 22.57 25.59 12.44
C ALA A 762 21.69 25.27 13.66
N LEU A 763 21.88 24.10 14.29
CA LEU A 763 21.19 23.67 15.49
C LEU A 763 22.11 23.63 16.73
N ALA A 764 23.43 23.71 16.57
CA ALA A 764 24.41 23.65 17.66
C ALA A 764 24.31 24.83 18.66
N ALA A 765 23.66 25.93 18.27
CA ALA A 765 23.39 27.08 19.14
C ALA A 765 22.13 26.93 20.03
N LEU A 766 21.35 25.86 19.85
CA LEU A 766 20.13 25.60 20.63
C LEU A 766 20.42 24.68 21.83
N THR A 767 19.83 24.98 22.99
CA THR A 767 19.91 24.08 24.16
C THR A 767 19.09 22.79 23.93
N ASN A 768 19.31 21.76 24.75
CA ASN A 768 18.50 20.55 24.72
C ASN A 768 16.98 20.86 24.77
N ASP A 769 16.56 21.81 25.63
CA ASP A 769 15.15 22.21 25.73
C ASP A 769 14.61 22.84 24.43
N HIS A 770 15.43 23.62 23.73
CA HIS A 770 15.10 24.19 22.41
C HIS A 770 15.02 23.10 21.33
N LEU A 771 15.92 22.11 21.34
CA LEU A 771 15.85 20.97 20.42
C LEU A 771 14.62 20.08 20.70
N VAL A 772 14.30 19.83 21.98
CA VAL A 772 13.10 19.11 22.42
C VAL A 772 11.84 19.87 22.00
N ALA A 773 11.71 21.15 22.33
CA ALA A 773 10.52 21.94 22.00
C ALA A 773 10.30 22.11 20.48
N LEU A 774 11.38 22.21 19.69
CA LEU A 774 11.33 22.23 18.23
C LEU A 774 10.88 20.86 17.66
N ALA A 775 11.36 19.76 18.21
CA ALA A 775 10.89 18.41 17.86
C ALA A 775 9.42 18.18 18.27
N CYS A 776 8.98 18.69 19.42
CA CYS A 776 7.58 18.69 19.86
C CYS A 776 6.70 19.73 19.14
N LEU A 777 7.25 20.51 18.20
CA LEU A 777 6.51 21.48 17.38
C LEU A 777 6.27 20.99 15.95
N GLY A 778 7.17 20.18 15.40
CA GLY A 778 7.06 19.67 14.03
C GLY A 778 8.02 18.52 13.68
N GLY A 779 8.45 17.76 14.69
CA GLY A 779 9.25 16.55 14.54
C GLY A 779 10.54 16.73 13.77
N ARG A 780 10.92 15.69 13.02
CA ARG A 780 12.05 15.75 12.09
C ARG A 780 11.91 16.83 11.01
N PRO A 781 10.75 17.07 10.36
CA PRO A 781 10.60 18.17 9.41
C PRO A 781 11.00 19.54 9.97
N ALA A 782 10.64 19.87 11.21
CA ALA A 782 11.04 21.13 11.84
C ALA A 782 12.56 21.23 12.08
N LEU A 783 13.18 20.14 12.55
CA LEU A 783 14.65 20.07 12.72
C LEU A 783 15.38 20.22 11.37
N ASP A 784 14.97 19.45 10.36
CA ASP A 784 15.60 19.47 9.04
C ASP A 784 15.29 20.77 8.27
N ALA A 785 14.21 21.50 8.58
CA ALA A 785 13.91 22.83 8.06
C ALA A 785 14.87 23.90 8.60
N VAL A 786 15.23 23.84 9.89
CA VAL A 786 16.22 24.74 10.50
C VAL A 786 17.63 24.44 9.95
N LYS A 787 18.04 23.16 9.89
CA LYS A 787 19.33 22.75 9.28
C LYS A 787 19.50 23.26 7.84
N LYS A 788 18.42 23.25 7.06
CA LYS A 788 18.40 23.69 5.66
C LYS A 788 18.11 25.18 5.45
N GLY A 789 17.94 25.96 6.52
CA GLY A 789 17.64 27.40 6.43
C GLY A 789 16.36 27.74 5.67
N LEU A 790 15.33 26.88 5.74
CA LEU A 790 14.09 27.08 4.97
C LEU A 790 13.34 28.37 5.41
N PRO A 791 12.56 29.03 4.53
CA PRO A 791 11.96 30.34 4.82
C PRO A 791 11.07 30.42 6.07
N HIS A 792 10.52 29.29 6.53
CA HIS A 792 9.69 29.20 7.74
C HIS A 792 10.47 28.84 9.02
N ALA A 793 11.78 28.55 8.94
CA ALA A 793 12.62 28.23 10.10
C ALA A 793 12.63 29.35 11.17
N PRO A 794 12.69 30.66 10.85
CA PRO A 794 12.61 31.72 11.85
C PRO A 794 11.29 31.72 12.63
N ALA A 795 10.18 31.36 11.97
CA ALA A 795 8.87 31.26 12.61
C ALA A 795 8.77 30.05 13.54
N LEU A 796 9.39 28.91 13.17
CA LEU A 796 9.55 27.76 14.06
C LEU A 796 10.38 28.12 15.30
N ILE A 797 11.48 28.85 15.13
CA ILE A 797 12.32 29.30 16.25
C ILE A 797 11.56 30.28 17.17
N LYS A 798 10.90 31.34 16.64
CA LYS A 798 10.07 32.24 17.50
C LYS A 798 8.94 31.48 18.22
N ARG A 799 8.41 30.39 17.65
CA ARG A 799 7.41 29.51 18.31
C ARG A 799 8.03 28.53 19.32
N THR A 800 9.29 28.15 19.13
CA THR A 800 10.07 27.29 20.06
C THR A 800 10.41 28.06 21.32
N ASN A 801 10.97 29.27 21.19
CA ASN A 801 11.33 30.11 22.32
C ASN A 801 10.09 30.45 23.17
N ARG A 802 8.95 30.74 22.54
CA ARG A 802 7.64 30.95 23.22
C ARG A 802 7.09 29.72 23.96
N ARG A 803 7.68 28.53 23.83
CA ARG A 803 7.29 27.31 24.55
C ARG A 803 8.23 26.96 25.72
N ILE A 804 9.32 27.72 25.90
CA ILE A 804 10.31 27.46 26.94
C ILE A 804 10.26 28.63 27.92
N PRO A 805 9.87 28.40 29.19
CA PRO A 805 10.01 29.41 30.22
C PRO A 805 11.51 29.74 30.36
N GLU A 806 11.90 30.99 30.08
CA GLU A 806 13.30 31.36 30.22
C GLU A 806 13.74 31.20 31.68
N ARG A 807 14.77 30.36 31.92
CA ARG A 807 15.45 30.27 33.22
C ARG A 807 16.45 31.40 33.41
N THR A 808 16.04 32.63 33.10
CA THR A 808 16.74 33.89 33.35
C THR A 808 16.04 34.62 34.50
N SER A 809 16.73 34.75 35.62
CA SER A 809 16.11 35.04 36.93
C SER A 809 15.77 36.52 37.16
N HIS A 810 14.82 37.10 36.42
CA HIS A 810 14.27 38.43 36.71
C HIS A 810 12.75 38.57 36.47
N ARG A 811 12.00 38.49 37.58
CA ARG A 811 10.70 39.15 37.84
C ARG A 811 9.67 39.19 36.68
N VAL A 812 8.83 38.17 36.59
CA VAL A 812 7.38 38.46 36.57
C VAL A 812 6.99 38.72 38.02
N ALA A 813 6.37 39.88 38.31
CA ALA A 813 5.82 40.15 39.62
C ALA A 813 4.57 39.30 39.82
N ASP A 814 4.52 38.53 40.90
CA ASP A 814 3.35 37.76 41.31
C ASP A 814 2.13 38.69 41.47
N HIS A 815 0.92 38.22 41.13
CA HIS A 815 -0.31 39.00 41.28
C HIS A 815 -0.48 39.49 42.73
N ALA A 816 -0.12 38.65 43.71
CA ALA A 816 -0.12 39.05 45.11
C ALA A 816 0.94 40.12 45.45
N GLN A 817 2.01 40.25 44.67
CA GLN A 817 2.99 41.34 44.82
C GLN A 817 2.45 42.68 44.29
N VAL A 818 1.71 42.66 43.17
CA VAL A 818 1.04 43.86 42.63
C VAL A 818 0.00 44.37 43.64
N VAL A 819 -0.82 43.46 44.17
CA VAL A 819 -1.82 43.74 45.22
C VAL A 819 -1.19 44.36 46.47
N ARG A 820 -0.10 43.77 47.00
CA ARG A 820 0.58 44.30 48.19
C ARG A 820 1.14 45.72 47.98
N VAL A 821 1.67 46.02 46.79
CA VAL A 821 2.18 47.37 46.48
C VAL A 821 1.05 48.39 46.37
N LEU A 822 -0.07 48.04 45.73
CA LEU A 822 -1.23 48.95 45.65
C LEU A 822 -1.83 49.23 47.03
N GLY A 823 -2.05 48.20 47.85
CA GLY A 823 -2.55 48.36 49.22
C GLY A 823 -1.62 49.20 50.11
N PHE A 824 -0.30 49.06 49.96
CA PHE A 824 0.66 49.90 50.68
C PHE A 824 0.50 51.39 50.37
N PHE A 825 0.27 51.75 49.09
CA PHE A 825 0.03 53.14 48.69
C PHE A 825 -1.33 53.65 49.16
N GLN A 826 -2.39 52.82 49.10
CA GLN A 826 -3.73 53.17 49.58
C GLN A 826 -3.75 53.45 51.09
N CYS A 827 -2.93 52.75 51.87
CA CYS A 827 -2.85 52.90 53.32
C CYS A 827 -1.70 53.81 53.82
N HIS A 828 -0.96 54.49 52.93
CA HIS A 828 0.24 55.24 53.35
C HIS A 828 -0.11 56.57 54.04
N SER A 829 0.35 56.76 55.27
CA SER A 829 0.09 57.97 56.07
C SER A 829 0.59 59.27 55.42
N HIS A 830 1.61 59.18 54.55
CA HIS A 830 2.18 60.28 53.78
C HIS A 830 2.31 59.88 52.30
N PRO A 831 1.31 60.16 51.44
CA PRO A 831 1.31 59.70 50.05
C PRO A 831 2.56 60.12 49.26
N ALA A 832 3.02 61.37 49.40
CA ALA A 832 4.19 61.91 48.71
C ALA A 832 5.54 61.25 49.12
N GLN A 833 5.56 60.33 50.09
CA GLN A 833 6.73 59.53 50.48
C GLN A 833 6.56 58.04 50.13
N ALA A 834 5.32 57.58 49.86
CA ALA A 834 4.98 56.18 49.62
C ALA A 834 5.80 55.53 48.48
N PHE A 835 6.24 56.30 47.50
CA PHE A 835 7.06 55.78 46.40
C PHE A 835 8.48 55.38 46.83
N ASP A 836 9.14 56.22 47.62
CA ASP A 836 10.49 55.96 48.10
C ASP A 836 10.47 54.92 49.24
N ASP A 837 9.45 54.97 50.09
CA ASP A 837 9.22 53.97 51.14
C ASP A 837 8.86 52.59 50.55
N ALA A 838 8.11 52.51 49.45
CA ALA A 838 7.84 51.25 48.76
C ALA A 838 9.08 50.64 48.10
N MET A 839 10.00 51.45 47.56
CA MET A 839 11.27 50.94 47.03
C MET A 839 12.08 50.25 48.12
N THR A 840 12.13 50.81 49.33
CA THR A 840 12.85 50.22 50.47
C THR A 840 12.11 49.01 51.06
N GLN A 841 10.80 49.10 51.31
CA GLN A 841 10.01 48.03 51.93
C GLN A 841 9.92 46.77 51.04
N PHE A 842 9.71 46.93 49.74
CA PHE A 842 9.56 45.80 48.80
C PHE A 842 10.86 45.40 48.08
N GLY A 843 12.00 46.00 48.44
CA GLY A 843 13.30 45.71 47.81
C GLY A 843 13.27 45.88 46.29
N MET A 844 12.69 46.98 45.81
CA MET A 844 12.51 47.24 44.38
C MET A 844 13.45 48.33 43.89
N SER A 845 14.06 48.12 42.72
CA SER A 845 14.64 49.23 41.97
C SER A 845 13.52 50.16 41.50
N ARG A 846 13.83 51.46 41.40
CA ARG A 846 12.95 52.50 40.83
C ARG A 846 12.29 52.04 39.52
N HIS A 847 13.08 51.46 38.61
CA HIS A 847 12.60 50.92 37.34
C HIS A 847 11.56 49.81 37.51
N GLY A 848 11.83 48.83 38.40
CA GLY A 848 10.91 47.72 38.66
C GLY A 848 9.60 48.17 39.30
N LEU A 849 9.63 49.20 40.15
CA LEU A 849 8.41 49.77 40.76
C LEU A 849 7.58 50.54 39.72
N VAL A 850 8.21 51.33 38.84
CA VAL A 850 7.51 52.02 37.73
C VAL A 850 6.91 51.03 36.72
N GLN A 851 7.63 49.95 36.38
CA GLN A 851 7.08 48.89 35.51
C GLN A 851 5.86 48.20 36.14
N LEU A 852 5.86 47.96 37.45
CA LEU A 852 4.71 47.42 38.17
C LEU A 852 3.52 48.38 38.09
N PHE A 853 3.74 49.68 38.32
CA PHE A 853 2.68 50.69 38.21
C PHE A 853 2.11 50.86 36.80
N ARG A 854 2.94 50.75 35.76
CA ARG A 854 2.47 50.77 34.36
C ARG A 854 1.51 49.61 34.07
N ARG A 855 1.79 48.39 34.58
CA ARG A 855 0.90 47.23 34.41
C ARG A 855 -0.50 47.42 35.01
N VAL A 856 -0.68 48.38 35.91
CA VAL A 856 -1.97 48.74 36.54
C VAL A 856 -2.45 50.15 36.20
N GLY A 857 -2.00 50.73 35.08
CA GLY A 857 -2.55 51.98 34.51
C GLY A 857 -2.14 53.28 35.22
N VAL A 858 -1.10 53.23 36.06
CA VAL A 858 -0.56 54.38 36.82
C VAL A 858 0.72 54.89 36.15
N THR A 859 0.83 56.21 35.95
CA THR A 859 2.04 56.85 35.41
C THR A 859 3.16 56.94 36.45
N GLU A 860 4.41 57.16 36.01
CA GLU A 860 5.52 57.44 36.93
C GLU A 860 5.28 58.71 37.75
N LEU A 861 4.60 59.73 37.19
CA LEU A 861 4.26 60.96 37.90
C LEU A 861 3.29 60.69 39.06
N GLU A 862 2.16 60.04 38.76
CA GLU A 862 1.11 59.69 39.72
C GLU A 862 1.62 58.78 40.84
N ALA A 863 2.47 57.80 40.49
CA ALA A 863 3.13 56.94 41.47
C ALA A 863 4.05 57.78 42.39
N ARG A 864 4.83 58.72 41.85
CA ARG A 864 5.75 59.56 42.64
C ARG A 864 5.05 60.65 43.46
N SER A 865 3.83 61.06 43.13
CA SER A 865 2.98 61.88 44.00
C SER A 865 2.17 61.07 45.02
N GLY A 866 2.22 59.74 44.96
CA GLY A 866 1.46 58.84 45.84
C GLY A 866 -0.03 58.78 45.54
N THR A 867 -0.45 59.23 44.35
CA THR A 867 -1.86 59.41 43.98
C THR A 867 -2.28 58.36 42.95
N LEU A 868 -3.01 57.33 43.39
CA LEU A 868 -3.55 56.31 42.50
C LEU A 868 -4.86 56.79 41.82
N PRO A 869 -4.96 56.80 40.48
CA PRO A 869 -6.22 57.12 39.81
C PRO A 869 -7.31 56.06 40.04
N PRO A 870 -8.61 56.41 39.86
CA PRO A 870 -9.72 55.45 39.96
C PRO A 870 -9.57 54.28 38.99
N ALA A 871 -9.99 53.08 39.40
CA ALA A 871 -9.83 51.86 38.59
C ALA A 871 -10.34 52.00 37.14
N SER A 872 -11.49 52.63 36.92
CA SER A 872 -12.04 52.90 35.58
C SER A 872 -11.06 53.66 34.68
N GLN A 873 -10.43 54.72 35.18
CA GLN A 873 -9.45 55.52 34.44
C GLN A 873 -8.15 54.74 34.18
N ARG A 874 -7.73 53.88 35.13
CA ARG A 874 -6.59 52.99 34.96
C ARG A 874 -6.85 51.93 33.88
N TRP A 875 -8.06 51.36 33.84
CA TRP A 875 -8.48 50.40 32.81
C TRP A 875 -8.64 51.02 31.43
N ASP A 876 -9.21 52.23 31.30
CA ASP A 876 -9.28 52.94 30.00
C ASP A 876 -7.87 53.18 29.40
N ARG A 877 -6.89 53.57 30.23
CA ARG A 877 -5.47 53.70 29.80
C ARG A 877 -4.87 52.36 29.36
N ILE A 878 -5.12 51.29 30.11
CA ILE A 878 -4.68 49.93 29.78
C ILE A 878 -5.20 49.50 28.39
N LEU A 879 -6.49 49.77 28.10
CA LEU A 879 -7.11 49.43 26.81
C LEU A 879 -6.59 50.28 25.65
N GLN A 880 -6.20 51.53 25.90
CA GLN A 880 -5.55 52.38 24.90
C GLN A 880 -4.11 51.92 24.61
N ALA A 881 -3.33 51.64 25.66
CA ALA A 881 -1.92 51.24 25.57
C ALA A 881 -1.70 49.84 24.96
N SER A 882 -2.72 48.97 24.95
CA SER A 882 -2.71 47.67 24.25
C SER A 882 -3.09 47.76 22.77
N GLY A 883 -3.51 48.93 22.28
CA GLY A 883 -3.92 49.14 20.88
C GLY A 883 -5.37 48.75 20.56
N MET A 884 -6.19 48.42 21.57
CA MET A 884 -7.61 48.09 21.42
C MET A 884 -8.44 49.33 20.99
N LYS A 885 -8.49 49.61 19.68
CA LYS A 885 -9.25 50.75 19.14
C LYS A 885 -10.76 50.60 19.40
N ARG A 886 -11.27 51.39 20.36
CA ARG A 886 -12.71 51.58 20.62
C ARG A 886 -13.42 52.07 19.35
N ALA A 887 -14.29 51.23 18.77
CA ALA A 887 -15.15 51.65 17.68
C ALA A 887 -16.11 52.75 18.17
N LYS A 888 -16.26 53.85 17.39
CA LYS A 888 -17.33 54.83 17.66
C LYS A 888 -18.69 54.15 17.39
N PRO A 889 -19.66 54.22 18.32
CA PRO A 889 -20.94 53.55 18.14
C PRO A 889 -21.75 54.20 16.99
N SER A 890 -22.15 53.40 16.01
CA SER A 890 -23.22 53.75 15.06
C SER A 890 -24.57 53.36 15.69
N PRO A 891 -25.62 54.20 15.68
CA PRO A 891 -26.77 54.06 16.59
C PRO A 891 -27.85 53.03 16.15
N THR A 892 -27.46 51.82 15.75
CA THR A 892 -28.41 50.70 15.53
C THR A 892 -27.74 49.32 15.52
N SER A 893 -27.59 48.69 16.69
CA SER A 893 -27.72 47.23 16.89
C SER A 893 -27.63 46.87 18.38
N THR A 894 -28.59 46.10 18.90
CA THR A 894 -28.57 45.60 20.28
C THR A 894 -28.03 44.18 20.34
N GLN A 895 -26.70 44.01 20.47
CA GLN A 895 -26.04 42.85 21.11
C GLN A 895 -24.53 43.08 21.27
N THR A 896 -24.14 43.67 22.41
CA THR A 896 -22.76 43.72 22.94
C THR A 896 -22.85 43.65 24.46
N PRO A 897 -21.82 43.13 25.17
CA PRO A 897 -21.83 43.08 26.64
C PRO A 897 -21.94 44.49 27.25
N ASP A 898 -22.64 44.58 28.39
CA ASP A 898 -22.96 45.84 29.06
C ASP A 898 -21.71 46.44 29.73
N GLN A 899 -21.52 47.77 29.62
CA GLN A 899 -20.46 48.49 30.34
C GLN A 899 -20.59 48.30 31.87
N ALA A 900 -21.81 48.15 32.39
CA ALA A 900 -22.03 47.87 33.81
C ALA A 900 -21.32 46.58 34.27
N SER A 901 -21.22 45.56 33.40
CA SER A 901 -20.54 44.30 33.73
C SER A 901 -19.02 44.46 33.86
N LEU A 902 -18.41 45.26 32.98
CA LEU A 902 -16.96 45.50 33.01
C LEU A 902 -16.55 46.43 34.16
N HIS A 903 -17.35 47.44 34.49
CA HIS A 903 -17.14 48.24 35.69
C HIS A 903 -17.36 47.40 36.97
N ALA A 904 -18.41 46.57 37.03
CA ALA A 904 -18.62 45.68 38.18
C ALA A 904 -17.47 44.68 38.39
N PHE A 905 -16.83 44.19 37.32
CA PHE A 905 -15.63 43.35 37.38
C PHE A 905 -14.41 44.12 37.91
N ALA A 906 -14.14 45.32 37.37
CA ALA A 906 -13.07 46.20 37.84
C ALA A 906 -13.22 46.55 39.34
N ASP A 907 -14.44 46.93 39.75
CA ASP A 907 -14.76 47.27 41.14
C ASP A 907 -14.74 46.04 42.06
N SER A 908 -14.89 44.82 41.54
CA SER A 908 -14.76 43.59 42.33
C SER A 908 -13.29 43.25 42.62
N LEU A 909 -12.40 43.52 41.65
CA LEU A 909 -10.95 43.38 41.81
C LEU A 909 -10.35 44.34 42.85
N GLU A 910 -10.98 45.49 43.10
CA GLU A 910 -10.61 46.35 44.25
C GLU A 910 -11.35 45.97 45.55
N ARG A 911 -12.56 45.38 45.50
CA ARG A 911 -13.30 44.99 46.72
C ARG A 911 -12.77 43.75 47.45
N ASP A 912 -12.00 42.88 46.79
CA ASP A 912 -11.30 41.76 47.45
C ASP A 912 -10.12 42.22 48.33
N LEU A 913 -9.80 43.52 48.38
CA LEU A 913 -8.72 44.08 49.19
C LEU A 913 -9.11 44.31 50.67
N ASP A 914 -10.41 44.44 50.99
CA ASP A 914 -10.92 44.93 52.29
C ASP A 914 -11.50 43.83 53.22
N ALA A 915 -11.32 42.54 52.90
CA ALA A 915 -11.94 41.43 53.63
C ALA A 915 -11.01 40.78 54.69
N PRO A 916 -11.18 41.04 56.01
CA PRO A 916 -10.43 40.32 57.05
C PRO A 916 -10.94 38.86 57.18
N SER A 917 -10.02 37.89 57.10
CA SER A 917 -10.36 36.46 57.11
C SER A 917 -10.69 35.94 58.52
N PRO A 918 -11.84 35.24 58.72
CA PRO A 918 -12.07 34.39 59.88
C PRO A 918 -11.65 32.92 59.62
N MET A 919 -11.41 32.16 60.69
CA MET A 919 -10.94 30.77 60.65
C MET A 919 -12.01 29.74 61.00
N HIS A 920 -11.97 28.60 60.31
CA HIS A 920 -12.31 27.23 60.75
C HIS A 920 -13.72 26.89 61.33
N GLU A 921 -14.04 25.59 61.28
CA GLU A 921 -15.30 24.96 61.70
C GLU A 921 -16.56 25.38 60.89
N GLY A 922 -17.58 24.53 60.66
CA GLY A 922 -17.64 23.09 60.90
C GLY A 922 -18.99 22.46 60.51
N ASP A 923 -18.93 21.41 59.68
CA ASP A 923 -19.86 20.26 59.60
C ASP A 923 -21.32 20.40 59.04
N GLN A 924 -21.85 19.24 58.59
CA GLN A 924 -23.27 18.81 58.47
C GLN A 924 -24.30 19.33 57.41
N THR A 925 -24.67 18.39 56.51
CA THR A 925 -26.04 17.92 56.15
C THR A 925 -26.93 18.50 55.01
N ARG A 926 -27.29 17.57 54.10
CA ARG A 926 -28.63 17.25 53.51
C ARG A 926 -29.51 18.30 52.78
N ALA A 927 -29.58 18.09 51.46
CA ALA A 927 -30.79 17.67 50.68
C ALA A 927 -31.96 18.64 50.33
N SER A 928 -32.13 18.85 49.00
CA SER A 928 -33.39 18.73 48.21
C SER A 928 -34.70 19.42 48.66
N SER A 929 -35.24 20.32 47.81
CA SER A 929 -36.68 20.31 47.47
C SER A 929 -37.11 21.08 46.20
N ARG A 930 -37.72 20.36 45.24
CA ARG A 930 -38.89 20.72 44.38
C ARG A 930 -39.02 22.14 43.76
N LYS A 931 -39.26 22.15 42.44
CA LYS A 931 -40.63 22.30 41.86
C LYS A 931 -40.71 21.75 40.41
N ARG A 932 -41.93 21.58 39.89
CA ARG A 932 -42.27 20.78 38.68
C ARG A 932 -43.60 21.27 38.08
N SER A 933 -43.84 20.92 36.80
CA SER A 933 -45.13 21.03 36.05
C SER A 933 -45.36 22.37 35.34
N ARG A 934 -46.14 22.46 34.25
CA ARG A 934 -47.01 21.45 33.59
C ARG A 934 -47.17 21.73 32.07
N SER A 935 -47.51 20.70 31.30
CA SER A 935 -47.92 20.79 29.87
C SER A 935 -49.45 20.97 29.74
N ASP A 936 -49.95 21.34 28.56
CA ASP A 936 -51.30 20.92 28.11
C ASP A 936 -51.53 20.92 26.57
N ARG A 937 -52.80 20.78 26.13
CA ARG A 937 -53.28 20.22 24.83
C ARG A 937 -54.52 21.01 24.28
N ALA A 938 -55.16 20.78 23.12
CA ALA A 938 -55.06 19.77 22.04
C ALA A 938 -55.69 20.23 20.69
N VAL A 939 -55.31 19.58 19.57
CA VAL A 939 -56.14 19.08 18.44
C VAL A 939 -57.25 19.96 17.81
N THR A 940 -57.15 20.28 16.50
CA THR A 940 -58.18 20.03 15.44
C THR A 940 -57.74 20.56 14.05
N GLY A 941 -58.41 20.10 12.98
CA GLY A 941 -58.47 20.70 11.63
C GLY A 941 -59.93 20.62 11.10
N PRO A 942 -60.31 21.28 9.99
CA PRO A 942 -60.28 20.59 8.68
C PRO A 942 -60.09 21.52 7.44
N SER A 943 -60.26 20.93 6.24
CA SER A 943 -60.17 21.47 4.86
C SER A 943 -61.30 22.48 4.48
N ALA A 944 -61.45 23.06 3.26
CA ALA A 944 -60.90 22.80 1.91
C ALA A 944 -61.03 24.03 0.95
N GLN A 945 -60.86 23.79 -0.37
CA GLN A 945 -61.22 24.63 -1.55
C GLN A 945 -60.33 25.85 -1.92
N GLN A 946 -60.23 26.29 -3.19
CA GLN A 946 -60.23 25.57 -4.50
C GLN A 946 -59.85 26.55 -5.64
N SER A 947 -59.10 26.11 -6.65
CA SER A 947 -59.13 26.65 -8.03
C SER A 947 -58.44 25.67 -9.00
N PHE A 948 -58.78 25.75 -10.29
CA PHE A 948 -58.48 24.69 -11.28
C PHE A 948 -58.57 25.26 -12.71
N GLU A 949 -57.54 25.13 -13.53
CA GLU A 949 -57.65 25.32 -14.99
C GLU A 949 -56.58 24.51 -15.75
N VAL A 950 -56.84 24.18 -17.02
CA VAL A 950 -56.31 22.95 -17.65
C VAL A 950 -56.39 23.01 -19.19
N ARG A 951 -55.34 22.59 -19.92
CA ARG A 951 -55.30 21.82 -21.21
C ARG A 951 -54.20 22.15 -22.27
N VAL A 952 -53.20 21.24 -22.33
CA VAL A 952 -52.53 20.65 -23.53
C VAL A 952 -51.69 21.56 -24.48
N PRO A 953 -50.98 21.07 -25.55
CA PRO A 953 -49.56 21.44 -25.74
C PRO A 953 -49.23 22.03 -27.13
N GLU A 954 -47.94 22.23 -27.42
CA GLU A 954 -47.44 22.23 -28.81
C GLU A 954 -46.26 21.26 -29.02
N GLN A 955 -46.30 20.59 -30.17
CA GLN A 955 -45.23 19.84 -30.83
C GLN A 955 -45.32 20.24 -32.31
N ARG A 956 -44.17 20.53 -32.95
CA ARG A 956 -44.10 20.74 -34.41
C ARG A 956 -42.87 20.08 -35.01
N ASP A 957 -43.01 19.65 -36.26
CA ASP A 957 -42.14 18.65 -36.89
C ASP A 957 -40.98 19.23 -37.72
N ALA A 958 -40.10 18.30 -38.10
CA ALA A 958 -38.86 18.52 -38.83
C ALA A 958 -39.04 18.76 -40.34
N LEU A 959 -37.94 19.18 -41.01
CA LEU A 959 -37.66 18.78 -42.40
C LEU A 959 -36.16 18.43 -42.62
N HIS A 960 -35.91 17.15 -42.83
CA HIS A 960 -35.00 16.50 -43.80
C HIS A 960 -33.62 17.12 -44.18
N LEU A 961 -32.49 16.43 -43.87
CA LEU A 961 -31.72 15.49 -44.73
C LEU A 961 -30.55 16.16 -45.53
N PRO A 962 -29.69 15.45 -46.30
CA PRO A 962 -28.68 14.51 -45.78
C PRO A 962 -27.28 14.60 -46.46
N LEU A 963 -26.24 14.00 -45.84
CA LEU A 963 -25.12 13.40 -46.59
C LEU A 963 -24.69 12.06 -45.96
N SER A 964 -24.05 11.18 -46.74
CA SER A 964 -24.18 9.74 -46.54
C SER A 964 -23.03 8.86 -47.09
N TRP A 965 -23.14 7.56 -46.82
CA TRP A 965 -22.45 6.43 -47.47
C TRP A 965 -20.93 6.20 -47.27
N ARG A 966 -20.63 5.46 -46.20
CA ARG A 966 -19.96 4.13 -46.22
C ARG A 966 -18.75 3.88 -47.15
N VAL A 967 -17.66 3.44 -46.50
CA VAL A 967 -16.87 2.21 -46.79
C VAL A 967 -16.06 2.14 -48.10
N LYS A 968 -14.73 2.01 -47.92
CA LYS A 968 -13.93 0.94 -48.57
C LYS A 968 -13.30 0.06 -47.48
N ARG A 969 -13.05 -1.23 -47.79
CA ARG A 969 -12.57 -2.24 -46.83
C ARG A 969 -11.02 -2.29 -46.74
N PRO A 970 -10.45 -2.71 -45.59
CA PRO A 970 -9.01 -2.86 -45.40
C PRO A 970 -8.46 -4.21 -45.94
N ARG A 971 -7.13 -4.36 -45.93
CA ARG A 971 -6.43 -5.61 -46.26
C ARG A 971 -5.43 -6.03 -45.17
N THR A 972 -5.86 -6.96 -44.32
CA THR A 972 -5.12 -8.13 -43.80
C THR A 972 -3.63 -8.01 -43.39
N SER A 973 -3.35 -7.90 -42.09
CA SER A 973 -2.53 -8.84 -41.28
C SER A 973 -2.25 -8.21 -39.89
N ILE A 974 -2.90 -8.63 -38.80
CA ILE A 974 -2.49 -9.75 -37.91
C ILE A 974 -1.11 -9.50 -37.25
N GLY A 975 -1.16 -9.07 -35.99
CA GLY A 975 -0.01 -8.81 -35.11
C GLY A 975 -0.50 -8.21 -33.79
N GLY A 976 -0.91 -9.05 -32.84
CA GLY A 976 -1.57 -8.60 -31.61
C GLY A 976 -0.58 -8.16 -30.54
N GLY A 977 -0.47 -6.85 -30.30
CA GLY A 977 0.34 -6.27 -29.23
C GLY A 977 -0.27 -4.97 -28.67
N LEU A 978 -0.62 -4.99 -27.39
CA LEU A 978 -1.07 -3.85 -26.57
C LEU A 978 0.08 -3.50 -25.57
N PRO A 979 0.59 -2.24 -25.50
CA PRO A 979 1.27 -1.66 -24.28
C PRO A 979 1.14 -0.09 -24.11
N ASP A 980 1.38 0.61 -22.94
CA ASP A 980 0.92 2.06 -22.72
C ASP A 980 1.61 3.34 -21.86
N PRO A 981 2.61 4.35 -22.14
CA PRO A 981 3.02 5.51 -21.20
C PRO A 981 2.91 6.97 -21.80
N GLY A 982 3.53 8.07 -21.30
CA GLY A 982 4.36 8.92 -22.22
C GLY A 982 4.01 10.38 -22.62
N THR A 983 3.26 11.13 -21.82
CA THR A 983 3.61 12.40 -21.12
C THR A 983 4.91 13.15 -21.48
N PRO A 984 5.16 14.48 -21.16
CA PRO A 984 4.33 15.59 -20.56
C PRO A 984 4.32 17.08 -21.14
N THR A 985 4.89 18.11 -20.43
CA THR A 985 4.51 19.56 -20.22
C THR A 985 5.64 20.62 -20.46
N ALA A 986 5.33 21.95 -20.36
CA ALA A 986 5.77 22.86 -19.25
C ALA A 986 5.68 24.43 -19.48
N ALA A 987 5.47 25.20 -18.39
CA ALA A 987 6.01 26.58 -18.06
C ALA A 987 5.58 27.88 -18.85
N ASP A 988 5.61 29.14 -18.32
CA ASP A 988 5.69 29.73 -16.93
C ASP A 988 5.51 31.29 -16.80
N LEU A 989 5.50 31.84 -15.55
CA LEU A 989 5.87 33.22 -15.07
C LEU A 989 5.00 34.47 -15.44
N ALA A 990 5.02 35.70 -14.84
CA ALA A 990 5.75 36.42 -13.73
C ALA A 990 4.87 37.57 -13.07
N ALA A 991 5.42 38.50 -12.23
CA ALA A 991 4.66 39.57 -11.49
C ALA A 991 5.45 40.88 -11.07
N SER A 992 4.89 41.70 -10.12
CA SER A 992 5.39 42.96 -9.45
C SER A 992 5.09 44.33 -10.16
N SER A 993 5.18 45.57 -9.61
CA SER A 993 5.86 46.21 -8.43
C SER A 993 5.08 47.43 -7.80
N THR A 994 5.65 48.25 -6.88
CA THR A 994 4.95 49.31 -6.06
C THR A 994 5.73 50.63 -5.75
N VAL A 995 5.05 51.70 -5.25
CA VAL A 995 5.46 53.12 -4.92
C VAL A 995 4.47 53.71 -3.84
N MET A 996 4.69 54.63 -2.85
CA MET A 996 5.62 55.75 -2.47
C MET A 996 5.12 57.18 -2.87
N ARG A 997 5.32 58.36 -2.21
CA ARG A 997 5.78 58.93 -0.88
C ARG A 997 5.46 60.48 -0.87
N GLU A 998 5.57 61.41 0.13
CA GLU A 998 5.88 61.55 1.59
C GLU A 998 5.45 63.00 2.08
N GLN A 999 5.64 63.38 3.38
CA GLN A 999 5.52 64.74 4.03
C GLN A 999 4.09 65.39 4.13
N ASP A 1000 3.72 66.43 4.93
CA ASP A 1000 4.08 67.10 6.24
C ASP A 1000 2.85 68.00 6.65
N GLU A 1001 2.68 68.86 7.69
CA GLU A 1001 3.49 69.55 8.75
C GLU A 1001 2.59 69.84 10.04
N ASP A 1002 2.82 70.88 10.88
CA ASP A 1002 2.20 71.09 12.24
C ASP A 1002 1.79 72.58 12.54
N PRO A 1003 0.83 72.96 13.46
CA PRO A 1003 1.13 73.08 14.92
C PRO A 1003 -0.02 72.95 15.98
N PHE A 1004 0.34 72.44 17.17
CA PHE A 1004 -0.12 72.80 18.55
C PHE A 1004 -1.61 72.72 19.03
N ALA A 1005 -1.92 71.70 19.87
CA ALA A 1005 -2.59 71.76 21.20
C ALA A 1005 -3.04 70.33 21.63
N GLY A 1006 -3.02 69.87 22.89
CA GLY A 1006 -2.52 70.41 24.16
C GLY A 1006 -2.43 69.25 25.20
N ALA A 1007 -1.74 69.43 26.33
CA ALA A 1007 -1.18 68.30 27.11
C ALA A 1007 -2.19 67.43 27.89
N ALA A 1008 -2.27 66.14 27.50
CA ALA A 1008 -2.61 64.98 28.32
C ALA A 1008 -2.00 63.70 27.67
N ASP A 1009 -1.86 62.61 28.45
CA ASP A 1009 -1.45 61.26 28.02
C ASP A 1009 0.05 60.94 27.83
N ASP A 1010 0.88 61.21 28.85
CA ASP A 1010 2.21 60.57 29.05
C ASP A 1010 2.07 59.09 29.52
N PHE A 1011 1.37 58.25 28.75
CA PHE A 1011 1.28 56.81 29.02
C PHE A 1011 1.69 55.99 27.78
N PRO A 1012 2.91 55.43 27.74
CA PRO A 1012 3.43 54.74 26.55
C PRO A 1012 2.75 53.39 26.33
N ALA A 1013 2.70 52.96 25.06
CA ALA A 1013 2.16 51.66 24.66
C ALA A 1013 2.93 50.47 25.29
N PHE A 1014 2.23 49.37 25.53
CA PHE A 1014 2.80 48.15 26.10
C PHE A 1014 3.74 47.42 25.13
N ASN A 1015 4.79 46.80 25.66
CA ASN A 1015 5.70 45.92 24.90
C ASN A 1015 5.15 44.49 24.72
N GLU A 1016 5.82 43.60 23.95
CA GLU A 1016 5.36 42.20 23.73
C GLU A 1016 5.19 41.41 25.05
N GLU A 1017 5.93 41.73 26.13
CA GLU A 1017 5.85 41.04 27.44
C GLU A 1017 4.68 41.55 28.30
N GLU A 1018 4.52 42.87 28.38
CA GLU A 1018 3.43 43.53 29.10
C GLU A 1018 2.07 43.18 28.47
N LEU A 1019 2.01 43.10 27.14
CA LEU A 1019 0.82 42.64 26.41
C LEU A 1019 0.54 41.15 26.64
N ALA A 1020 1.56 40.29 26.72
CA ALA A 1020 1.38 38.86 26.99
C ALA A 1020 0.78 38.62 28.39
N TRP A 1021 1.29 39.30 29.42
CA TRP A 1021 0.74 39.26 30.78
C TRP A 1021 -0.73 39.72 30.82
N LEU A 1022 -1.08 40.76 30.05
CA LEU A 1022 -2.45 41.28 29.98
C LEU A 1022 -3.43 40.28 29.33
N MET A 1023 -2.95 39.44 28.41
CA MET A 1023 -3.75 38.38 27.77
C MET A 1023 -3.97 37.14 28.66
N GLU A 1024 -3.23 36.98 29.76
CA GLU A 1024 -3.49 35.92 30.77
C GLU A 1024 -4.61 36.32 31.76
N LEU A 1025 -4.90 37.62 31.89
CA LEU A 1025 -5.89 38.17 32.82
C LEU A 1025 -7.29 38.36 32.23
N LEU A 1026 -7.44 38.28 30.91
CA LEU A 1026 -8.73 38.38 30.22
C LEU A 1026 -9.37 36.99 30.10
N PRO A 1027 -10.65 36.81 30.50
CA PRO A 1027 -11.38 35.59 30.20
C PRO A 1027 -11.58 35.44 28.68
N GLN A 1028 -11.49 34.20 28.18
CA GLN A 1028 -11.74 33.85 26.77
C GLN A 1028 -13.20 33.45 26.54
#